data_AF-A0A7C1JPF4-F1
#
_entry.id   AF-A0A7C1JPF4-F1
#
_cell.length_a   1.000
_cell.length_b   1.000
_cell.length_c   1.000
_cell.angle_alpha   90.00
_cell.angle_beta   90.00
_cell.angle_gamma   90.00
#
_symmetry.space_group_name_H-M   'P 1'
#
loop_
_entity.id
_entity.type
_entity.pdbx_description
1 polymer ?
#
loop_
_entity_poly.entity_id
_entity_poly.type
_entity_poly.pdbx_seq_one_letter_code
_entity_poly.pdbx_strand_id
1 'polypeptide(L)'
;MSTASPLDRRQRAEGRTGRPSIFHRHAAPIRLPIVLSLLLCIVGLTLTAILAGGLIVRERALTRGTTAGLPGPIAHAGVALGLNVDLVGLPSAELEQALDQAQAVGATWVRQTFAWADIEPQPSQYRWAPWDQLVQAVKRHNLRLLAVLDTSPDWAQPPDRPHSRTTPPTFPGSFAAFARALAERYGNRIDAYQIWDEPNLASHWGGQPANPAEYAALLRAAAEAIRATRPDAIIVAAGLAPTIETGPENLSDVLYLRALYRTGAASAFDAVAGKPYGYDTGPDDRRADPDRLNFSRFVLLREEMERNGDGGKALWASHWGWNALPSGWTGPPSIWGQVSEAQQAEYTLRALERARLEWPWAGPLFLERLHGPAAPNDPRWGFALIAPDGRPRPVYTALQAQKSPPLAYPGWHPASDPAAQYTGGWRFSELGADVSQSGDRVTFTFRGTDLGLTVRRADYRAYLYVTIDGQPANALPRDDRGAYLVLTAPDPAHPGVDTLPVARGLPDGVHTAEIVAERGWGQWALVGFSVGRASTNLPSVPLVLLGLLGAAFAVGLVLSARQIARNAPGGILALSALRSTFYTAMAALSFYLTTWLTWGQGAESFYRRLGEGFQLGLTAAAVAIFYYSPWVVLNILSGLALALLIFLRLDLGLALVAFFAPFYLLPKPLWQWSFSMVEITLLVTFASWVVRIGWGAAGAHGRAPFPSALRLSSSLDGAVLGLVVVGAASALGAEFRSVAWREWRVVFLEPALFYLMLRATPLTRQSWWRLMDAFILSAVVVAAIGLVQYITGSNLITAEAGLERLRSVYGSPNNVGLYLGRALPILVAVGLMGRERARRGAYGVALVIVLAALVLSFSRGALFLGVPAGLVTVLLLWGGRRMLLPLGGAVVALVVGLLGLLRLPGLAERFSLGSATTFFRLNLWRSTLAMIRDHPLLGVGPDNFLYQYHGHYIRPEAWQEPSLSHPHNIVLDFWSRLGLLGLAVGLWLQVGFWRTGLRAWKGLSDPDGRALAAGLMGSVAAMLAHGLVDNSLFLVDLAYVFMLSLGAIQWLAGMVREHEWTTDNGC
;
A
#
# COMPACT_ATOMS: atom_id res chain seq x y z
N MET A 1 76.33 26.16 13.27
CA MET A 1 76.67 27.09 12.18
C MET A 1 75.66 26.85 11.07
N SER A 2 74.98 27.87 10.55
CA SER A 2 75.50 28.63 9.42
C SER A 2 76.08 27.70 8.34
N THR A 3 75.66 27.97 7.12
CA THR A 3 76.43 27.77 5.88
C THR A 3 76.59 26.39 5.26
N ALA A 4 76.46 26.45 3.93
CA ALA A 4 77.20 25.71 2.89
C ALA A 4 76.67 24.34 2.46
N SER A 5 75.95 24.34 1.33
CA SER A 5 76.36 23.82 -0.01
C SER A 5 77.59 22.90 -0.09
N PRO A 6 77.85 22.15 -1.20
CA PRO A 6 76.98 21.56 -2.24
C PRO A 6 77.55 20.22 -2.81
N LEU A 7 77.06 19.81 -4.00
CA LEU A 7 77.72 19.04 -5.08
C LEU A 7 77.96 17.52 -4.85
N ASP A 8 77.33 16.62 -5.62
CA ASP A 8 77.57 16.28 -7.04
C ASP A 8 78.80 15.36 -7.24
N ARG A 9 78.56 14.10 -7.64
CA ARG A 9 79.19 13.53 -8.85
C ARG A 9 78.64 12.17 -9.26
N ARG A 10 78.47 12.10 -10.58
CA ARG A 10 78.00 11.03 -11.46
C ARG A 10 78.84 9.75 -11.47
N GLN A 11 78.11 8.67 -11.78
CA GLN A 11 78.41 7.57 -12.70
C GLN A 11 79.68 6.71 -12.48
N ARG A 12 79.45 5.40 -12.30
CA ARG A 12 79.89 4.38 -13.26
C ARG A 12 79.10 3.09 -13.09
N ALA A 13 78.67 2.56 -14.22
CA ALA A 13 78.00 1.29 -14.40
C ALA A 13 79.00 0.13 -14.29
N GLU A 14 78.47 -1.03 -13.87
CA GLU A 14 78.66 -2.36 -14.47
C GLU A 14 78.83 -3.46 -13.41
N GLY A 15 77.92 -4.43 -13.48
CA GLY A 15 78.33 -5.83 -13.52
C GLY A 15 78.43 -6.58 -12.19
N ARG A 16 77.49 -7.52 -12.05
CA ARG A 16 77.61 -8.85 -11.41
C ARG A 16 77.32 -8.99 -9.91
N THR A 17 76.16 -9.64 -9.72
CA THR A 17 75.92 -10.75 -8.79
C THR A 17 76.14 -10.49 -7.30
N GLY A 18 75.09 -9.96 -6.66
CA GLY A 18 74.84 -10.17 -5.23
C GLY A 18 73.49 -10.85 -5.05
N ARG A 19 73.47 -12.15 -4.73
CA ARG A 19 72.44 -12.67 -3.83
C ARG A 19 72.75 -12.10 -2.44
N PRO A 20 71.73 -11.68 -1.69
CA PRO A 20 71.58 -12.31 -0.39
C PRO A 20 70.13 -12.69 -0.06
N SER A 21 70.05 -13.81 0.67
CA SER A 21 69.08 -14.18 1.70
C SER A 21 67.58 -14.12 1.38
N ILE A 22 67.02 -15.32 1.27
CA ILE A 22 65.65 -15.66 1.67
C ILE A 22 65.42 -15.17 3.09
N PHE A 23 64.47 -14.24 3.28
CA PHE A 23 63.84 -13.98 4.58
C PHE A 23 62.35 -14.30 4.48
N HIS A 24 61.93 -15.25 5.31
CA HIS A 24 60.55 -15.63 5.57
C HIS A 24 59.67 -14.41 5.88
N ARG A 25 58.60 -14.19 5.09
CA ARG A 25 57.45 -13.40 5.56
C ARG A 25 56.58 -14.30 6.43
N HIS A 26 56.64 -14.10 7.75
CA HIS A 26 55.65 -14.63 8.67
C HIS A 26 54.28 -14.01 8.37
N ALA A 27 53.27 -14.85 8.15
CA ALA A 27 51.88 -14.46 8.17
C ALA A 27 51.54 -14.00 9.60
N ALA A 28 51.03 -12.78 9.76
CA ALA A 28 50.56 -12.31 11.05
C ALA A 28 49.32 -13.13 11.47
N PRO A 29 49.27 -13.69 12.68
CA PRO A 29 48.12 -14.44 13.15
C PRO A 29 46.90 -13.53 13.22
N ILE A 30 45.76 -14.02 12.75
CA ILE A 30 44.45 -13.35 12.92
C ILE A 30 44.28 -13.07 14.42
N ARG A 31 44.14 -11.80 14.79
CA ARG A 31 44.04 -11.41 16.21
C ARG A 31 42.81 -12.07 16.84
N LEU A 32 43.03 -12.91 17.86
CA LEU A 32 42.01 -13.57 18.69
C LEU A 32 40.76 -12.72 19.02
N PRO A 33 40.87 -11.41 19.36
CA PRO A 33 39.69 -10.57 19.61
C PRO A 33 38.76 -10.38 18.40
N ILE A 34 39.27 -10.44 17.17
CA ILE A 34 38.44 -10.30 15.96
C ILE A 34 37.61 -11.57 15.72
N VAL A 35 38.22 -12.74 15.94
CA VAL A 35 37.54 -14.04 15.86
C VAL A 35 36.49 -14.15 16.96
N LEU A 36 36.81 -13.69 18.17
CA LEU A 36 35.88 -13.65 19.30
C LEU A 36 34.70 -12.70 19.04
N SER A 37 34.94 -11.53 18.45
CA SER A 37 33.88 -10.59 18.06
C SER A 37 32.96 -11.18 16.97
N LEU A 38 33.53 -11.87 15.97
CA LEU A 38 32.75 -12.57 14.94
C LEU A 38 31.87 -13.67 15.56
N LEU A 39 32.44 -14.49 16.44
CA LEU A 39 31.71 -15.54 17.18
C LEU A 39 30.58 -14.95 18.03
N LEU A 40 30.84 -13.86 18.76
CA LEU A 40 29.81 -13.16 19.56
C LEU A 40 28.67 -12.62 18.68
N CYS A 41 28.96 -12.10 17.49
CA CYS A 41 27.93 -11.63 16.56
C CYS A 41 27.11 -12.79 15.99
N ILE A 42 27.74 -13.93 15.66
CA ILE A 42 27.05 -15.13 15.18
C ILE A 42 26.15 -15.73 16.27
N VAL A 43 26.67 -15.88 17.49
CA VAL A 43 25.91 -16.37 18.64
C VAL A 43 24.76 -15.43 18.97
N GLY A 44 25.02 -14.11 18.97
CA GLY A 44 24.00 -13.07 19.17
C GLY A 44 22.87 -13.14 18.13
N LEU A 45 23.21 -13.26 16.84
CA LEU A 45 22.23 -13.45 15.76
C LEU A 45 21.42 -14.74 15.94
N THR A 46 22.08 -15.84 16.28
CA THR A 46 21.43 -17.15 16.44
C THR A 46 20.46 -17.15 17.61
N LEU A 47 20.87 -16.62 18.77
CA LEU A 47 20.01 -16.48 19.94
C LEU A 47 18.81 -15.56 19.67
N THR A 48 19.06 -14.44 18.98
CA THR A 48 17.99 -13.51 18.59
C THR A 48 16.98 -14.18 17.67
N ALA A 49 17.45 -14.98 16.69
CA ALA A 49 16.60 -15.73 15.78
C ALA A 49 15.80 -16.84 16.49
N ILE A 50 16.40 -17.56 17.43
CA ILE A 50 15.71 -18.57 18.24
C ILE A 50 14.63 -17.93 19.12
N LEU A 51 14.94 -16.82 19.80
CA LEU A 51 13.99 -16.07 20.62
C LEU A 51 12.83 -15.51 19.80
N ALA A 52 13.14 -14.90 18.64
CA ALA A 52 12.12 -14.41 17.72
C ALA A 52 11.26 -15.55 17.18
N GLY A 53 11.87 -16.68 16.80
CA GLY A 53 11.17 -17.89 16.36
C GLY A 53 10.24 -18.44 17.43
N GLY A 54 10.72 -18.53 18.69
CA GLY A 54 9.92 -18.99 19.83
C GLY A 54 8.73 -18.07 20.13
N LEU A 55 8.92 -16.75 20.06
CA LEU A 55 7.83 -15.77 20.21
C LEU A 55 6.81 -15.88 19.08
N ILE A 56 7.25 -15.99 17.83
CA ILE A 56 6.36 -16.15 16.66
C ILE A 56 5.56 -17.44 16.75
N VAL A 57 6.17 -18.56 17.14
CA VAL A 57 5.48 -19.85 17.30
C VAL A 57 4.45 -19.76 18.43
N ARG A 58 4.81 -19.16 19.57
CA ARG A 58 3.88 -18.94 20.69
C ARG A 58 2.72 -18.04 20.29
N GLU A 59 2.99 -16.93 19.62
CA GLU A 59 1.96 -16.00 19.15
C GLU A 59 1.02 -16.69 18.18
N ARG A 60 1.55 -17.37 17.15
CA ARG A 60 0.73 -18.16 16.21
C ARG A 60 -0.12 -19.21 16.91
N ALA A 61 0.38 -19.85 17.96
CA ALA A 61 -0.39 -20.82 18.72
C ALA A 61 -1.54 -20.17 19.53
N LEU A 62 -1.34 -18.95 20.04
CA LEU A 62 -2.35 -18.21 20.80
C LEU A 62 -3.40 -17.54 19.92
N THR A 63 -3.03 -17.13 18.70
CA THR A 63 -3.89 -16.40 17.75
C THR A 63 -4.45 -17.29 16.65
N ARG A 64 -4.17 -18.60 16.68
CA ARG A 64 -4.66 -19.55 15.68
C ARG A 64 -6.19 -19.56 15.64
N GLY A 65 -6.75 -19.37 14.45
CA GLY A 65 -8.21 -19.29 14.26
C GLY A 65 -8.83 -17.94 14.61
N THR A 66 -8.04 -16.95 15.04
CA THR A 66 -8.50 -15.56 15.19
C THR A 66 -8.30 -14.77 13.90
N THR A 67 -9.13 -13.77 13.65
CA THR A 67 -8.98 -12.86 12.51
C THR A 67 -8.34 -11.55 12.97
N ALA A 68 -7.25 -11.14 12.33
CA ALA A 68 -6.59 -9.87 12.62
C ALA A 68 -7.26 -8.69 11.89
N GLY A 69 -7.25 -7.51 12.51
CA GLY A 69 -7.77 -6.28 11.92
C GLY A 69 -9.30 -6.24 11.90
N LEU A 70 -9.86 -5.70 10.82
CA LEU A 70 -11.31 -5.52 10.60
C LEU A 70 -11.80 -6.61 9.64
N PRO A 71 -12.52 -7.64 10.12
CA PRO A 71 -13.03 -8.71 9.25
C PRO A 71 -13.98 -8.18 8.16
N GLY A 72 -13.84 -8.69 6.94
CA GLY A 72 -14.81 -8.46 5.86
C GLY A 72 -16.07 -9.32 6.01
N PRO A 73 -17.09 -9.12 5.16
CA PRO A 73 -18.31 -9.91 5.17
C PRO A 73 -18.00 -11.39 4.84
N ILE A 74 -18.45 -12.30 5.71
CA ILE A 74 -18.44 -13.75 5.49
C ILE A 74 -19.89 -14.20 5.40
N ALA A 75 -20.25 -14.86 4.30
CA ALA A 75 -21.62 -15.29 4.07
C ALA A 75 -22.08 -16.24 5.17
N HIS A 76 -23.23 -15.96 5.76
CA HIS A 76 -23.87 -16.77 6.80
C HIS A 76 -23.02 -16.97 8.08
N ALA A 77 -22.05 -16.09 8.34
CA ALA A 77 -21.34 -16.02 9.60
C ALA A 77 -22.15 -15.23 10.64
N GLY A 78 -21.80 -15.40 11.91
CA GLY A 78 -22.48 -14.81 13.05
C GLY A 78 -22.71 -15.85 14.13
N VAL A 79 -21.90 -15.80 15.19
CA VAL A 79 -21.96 -16.73 16.31
C VAL A 79 -23.25 -16.52 17.10
N ALA A 80 -24.24 -17.37 16.80
CA ALA A 80 -25.52 -17.44 17.48
C ALA A 80 -25.64 -18.77 18.25
N LEU A 81 -26.38 -18.76 19.37
CA LEU A 81 -26.71 -19.99 20.08
C LEU A 81 -27.83 -20.72 19.33
N GLY A 82 -27.54 -21.95 18.91
CA GLY A 82 -28.54 -22.90 18.42
C GLY A 82 -28.67 -24.10 19.36
N LEU A 83 -29.76 -24.85 19.22
CA LEU A 83 -29.97 -26.11 19.95
C LEU A 83 -30.30 -27.25 18.99
N ASN A 84 -29.68 -28.41 19.18
CA ASN A 84 -30.19 -29.65 18.61
C ASN A 84 -31.44 -30.08 19.40
N VAL A 85 -32.47 -30.46 18.65
CA VAL A 85 -33.78 -30.82 19.22
C VAL A 85 -34.32 -32.08 18.56
N ASP A 86 -35.19 -32.77 19.27
CA ASP A 86 -35.92 -33.95 18.77
C ASP A 86 -37.42 -33.74 19.03
N LEU A 87 -38.06 -33.01 18.12
CA LEU A 87 -39.41 -32.50 18.30
C LEU A 87 -40.47 -33.27 17.49
N VAL A 88 -40.04 -34.19 16.62
CA VAL A 88 -40.94 -34.90 15.70
C VAL A 88 -41.85 -35.84 16.48
N GLY A 89 -43.17 -35.72 16.26
CA GLY A 89 -44.16 -36.59 16.89
C GLY A 89 -44.48 -36.26 18.35
N LEU A 90 -43.90 -35.19 18.93
CA LEU A 90 -44.28 -34.70 20.24
C LEU A 90 -45.73 -34.18 20.26
N PRO A 91 -46.48 -34.39 21.36
CA PRO A 91 -47.77 -33.73 21.56
C PRO A 91 -47.61 -32.21 21.50
N SER A 92 -48.64 -31.50 21.02
CA SER A 92 -48.56 -30.05 20.79
C SER A 92 -48.11 -29.26 22.02
N ALA A 93 -48.57 -29.63 23.22
CA ALA A 93 -48.17 -28.93 24.45
C ALA A 93 -46.66 -29.09 24.76
N GLU A 94 -46.12 -30.29 24.57
CA GLU A 94 -44.69 -30.58 24.79
C GLU A 94 -43.81 -29.92 23.71
N LEU A 95 -44.29 -29.88 22.47
CA LEU A 95 -43.63 -29.18 21.36
C LEU A 95 -43.48 -27.68 21.65
N GLU A 96 -44.57 -27.01 22.04
CA GLU A 96 -44.53 -25.57 22.36
C GLU A 96 -43.63 -25.32 23.58
N GLN A 97 -43.74 -26.16 24.62
CA GLN A 97 -42.90 -26.07 25.81
C GLN A 97 -41.40 -26.21 25.48
N ALA A 98 -41.03 -27.14 24.60
CA ALA A 98 -39.65 -27.32 24.16
C ALA A 98 -39.11 -26.08 23.43
N LEU A 99 -39.93 -25.45 22.59
CA LEU A 99 -39.56 -24.23 21.86
C LEU A 99 -39.47 -23.02 22.80
N ASP A 100 -40.37 -22.90 23.78
CA ASP A 100 -40.28 -21.90 24.85
C ASP A 100 -39.00 -22.06 25.66
N GLN A 101 -38.62 -23.29 26.00
CA GLN A 101 -37.37 -23.60 26.69
C GLN A 101 -36.15 -23.20 25.85
N ALA A 102 -36.18 -23.44 24.54
CA ALA A 102 -35.13 -23.00 23.63
C ALA A 102 -34.99 -21.48 23.59
N GLN A 103 -36.10 -20.74 23.47
CA GLN A 103 -36.08 -19.28 23.50
C GLN A 103 -35.65 -18.72 24.87
N ALA A 104 -36.02 -19.39 25.96
CA ALA A 104 -35.71 -18.94 27.31
C ALA A 104 -34.20 -18.84 27.59
N VAL A 105 -33.40 -19.71 26.97
CA VAL A 105 -31.92 -19.68 27.03
C VAL A 105 -31.28 -18.79 25.95
N GLY A 106 -32.09 -18.09 25.16
CA GLY A 106 -31.63 -17.18 24.11
C GLY A 106 -31.20 -17.88 22.81
N ALA A 107 -31.63 -19.12 22.58
CA ALA A 107 -31.40 -19.77 21.29
C ALA A 107 -32.21 -19.04 20.20
N THR A 108 -31.57 -18.80 19.05
CA THR A 108 -32.24 -18.23 17.86
C THR A 108 -32.40 -19.24 16.74
N TRP A 109 -31.73 -20.39 16.88
CA TRP A 109 -31.75 -21.48 15.92
C TRP A 109 -32.11 -22.81 16.60
N VAL A 110 -32.83 -23.66 15.87
CA VAL A 110 -33.01 -25.07 16.19
C VAL A 110 -32.54 -25.94 15.02
N ARG A 111 -31.87 -27.03 15.33
CA ARG A 111 -31.42 -28.05 14.36
C ARG A 111 -32.20 -29.33 14.60
N GLN A 112 -32.91 -29.78 13.57
CA GLN A 112 -33.83 -30.92 13.63
C GLN A 112 -33.57 -31.86 12.45
N THR A 113 -33.57 -33.17 12.72
CA THR A 113 -33.48 -34.20 11.68
C THR A 113 -34.82 -34.40 10.97
N PHE A 114 -34.77 -34.41 9.64
CA PHE A 114 -35.83 -34.77 8.71
C PHE A 114 -35.45 -36.09 8.06
N ALA A 115 -35.78 -37.19 8.75
CA ALA A 115 -35.44 -38.53 8.31
C ALA A 115 -36.24 -38.91 7.06
N TRP A 116 -35.57 -39.02 5.91
CA TRP A 116 -36.21 -39.40 4.64
C TRP A 116 -36.94 -40.75 4.75
N ALA A 117 -36.37 -41.72 5.46
CA ALA A 117 -36.97 -43.03 5.66
C ALA A 117 -38.35 -42.99 6.33
N ASP A 118 -38.57 -42.02 7.23
CA ASP A 118 -39.84 -41.87 7.96
C ASP A 118 -40.83 -40.97 7.21
N ILE A 119 -40.32 -40.00 6.45
CA ILE A 119 -41.13 -39.08 5.64
C ILE A 119 -41.62 -39.75 4.36
N GLU A 120 -40.81 -40.57 3.69
CA GLU A 120 -41.15 -41.27 2.43
C GLU A 120 -40.88 -42.78 2.54
N PRO A 121 -41.64 -43.51 3.37
CA PRO A 121 -41.42 -44.95 3.60
C PRO A 121 -41.69 -45.80 2.35
N GLN A 122 -42.42 -45.26 1.37
CA GLN A 122 -42.68 -45.88 0.07
C GLN A 122 -42.51 -44.83 -1.03
N PRO A 123 -42.06 -45.20 -2.25
CA PRO A 123 -41.80 -44.23 -3.31
C PRO A 123 -42.99 -43.33 -3.58
N SER A 124 -42.78 -42.01 -3.55
CA SER A 124 -43.78 -40.95 -3.76
C SER A 124 -44.97 -40.96 -2.77
N GLN A 125 -44.86 -41.65 -1.63
CA GLN A 125 -45.88 -41.65 -0.58
C GLN A 125 -45.34 -40.99 0.69
N TYR A 126 -45.70 -39.72 0.88
CA TYR A 126 -45.16 -38.89 1.95
C TYR A 126 -46.03 -38.82 3.20
N ARG A 127 -45.40 -38.83 4.38
CA ARG A 127 -46.01 -38.67 5.72
C ARG A 127 -45.59 -37.34 6.35
N TRP A 128 -46.16 -36.23 5.88
CA TRP A 128 -45.75 -34.88 6.28
C TRP A 128 -46.27 -34.39 7.65
N ALA A 129 -47.36 -34.95 8.17
CA ALA A 129 -48.11 -34.33 9.27
C ALA A 129 -47.26 -33.98 10.52
N PRO A 130 -46.36 -34.86 11.02
CA PRO A 130 -45.51 -34.52 12.16
C PRO A 130 -44.55 -33.34 11.89
N TRP A 131 -44.00 -33.26 10.67
CA TRP A 131 -43.08 -32.20 10.28
C TRP A 131 -43.81 -30.89 9.96
N ASP A 132 -45.04 -30.95 9.44
CA ASP A 132 -45.87 -29.75 9.25
C ASP A 132 -46.14 -29.03 10.56
N GLN A 133 -46.53 -29.79 11.59
CA GLN A 133 -46.77 -29.27 12.94
C GLN A 133 -45.49 -28.64 13.51
N LEU A 134 -44.35 -29.33 13.37
CA LEU A 134 -43.05 -28.85 13.84
C LEU A 134 -42.64 -27.54 13.15
N VAL A 135 -42.63 -27.51 11.81
CA VAL A 135 -42.21 -26.32 11.04
C VAL A 135 -43.11 -25.12 11.37
N GLN A 136 -44.42 -25.35 11.52
CA GLN A 136 -45.36 -24.31 11.91
C GLN A 136 -45.13 -23.82 13.34
N ALA A 137 -44.81 -24.70 14.29
CA ALA A 137 -44.48 -24.31 15.65
C ALA A 137 -43.18 -23.49 15.70
N VAL A 138 -42.09 -23.98 15.11
CA VAL A 138 -40.79 -23.28 15.07
C VAL A 138 -40.95 -21.85 14.53
N LYS A 139 -41.74 -21.68 13.45
CA LYS A 139 -42.00 -20.36 12.86
C LYS A 139 -42.77 -19.42 13.80
N ARG A 140 -43.76 -19.93 14.55
CA ARG A 140 -44.52 -19.13 15.54
C ARG A 140 -43.64 -18.62 16.68
N HIS A 141 -42.63 -19.38 17.07
CA HIS A 141 -41.64 -18.97 18.06
C HIS A 141 -40.52 -18.08 17.48
N ASN A 142 -40.61 -17.62 16.23
CA ASN A 142 -39.56 -16.79 15.59
C ASN A 142 -38.15 -17.41 15.67
N LEU A 143 -38.07 -18.74 15.74
CA LEU A 143 -36.82 -19.48 15.71
C LEU A 143 -36.47 -19.83 14.26
N ARG A 144 -35.18 -19.86 13.96
CA ARG A 144 -34.68 -20.28 12.65
C ARG A 144 -34.45 -21.79 12.62
N LEU A 145 -34.78 -22.43 11.51
CA LEU A 145 -34.74 -23.89 11.38
C LEU A 145 -33.63 -24.35 10.43
N LEU A 146 -32.69 -25.13 10.97
CA LEU A 146 -31.78 -25.95 10.18
C LEU A 146 -32.35 -27.37 10.05
N ALA A 147 -32.82 -27.71 8.85
CA ALA A 147 -33.35 -29.04 8.55
C ALA A 147 -32.21 -29.96 8.11
N VAL A 148 -31.99 -31.06 8.83
CA VAL A 148 -30.98 -32.07 8.49
C VAL A 148 -31.66 -33.17 7.69
N LEU A 149 -31.41 -33.21 6.38
CA LEU A 149 -31.95 -34.25 5.50
C LEU A 149 -31.02 -35.46 5.59
N ASP A 150 -31.51 -36.53 6.17
CA ASP A 150 -30.71 -37.69 6.56
C ASP A 150 -31.51 -38.99 6.38
N THR A 151 -30.81 -40.12 6.48
CA THR A 151 -31.31 -41.49 6.30
C THR A 151 -31.78 -41.84 4.89
N SER A 152 -31.95 -43.14 4.60
CA SER A 152 -32.56 -43.64 3.37
C SER A 152 -33.68 -44.67 3.66
N PRO A 153 -34.84 -44.61 2.97
CA PRO A 153 -35.84 -45.66 3.05
C PRO A 153 -35.34 -46.95 2.38
N ASP A 154 -35.85 -48.11 2.81
CA ASP A 154 -35.40 -49.42 2.33
C ASP A 154 -35.48 -49.56 0.81
N TRP A 155 -36.50 -48.97 0.17
CA TRP A 155 -36.70 -49.03 -1.28
C TRP A 155 -35.64 -48.27 -2.10
N ALA A 156 -34.93 -47.33 -1.48
CA ALA A 156 -33.90 -46.51 -2.15
C ALA A 156 -32.47 -47.06 -1.95
N GLN A 157 -32.29 -48.00 -1.02
CA GLN A 157 -31.00 -48.56 -0.66
C GLN A 157 -30.53 -49.62 -1.68
N PRO A 158 -29.21 -49.78 -1.85
CA PRO A 158 -28.65 -50.75 -2.78
C PRO A 158 -28.85 -52.20 -2.28
N PRO A 159 -29.27 -53.13 -3.15
CA PRO A 159 -29.65 -54.49 -2.75
C PRO A 159 -28.46 -55.36 -2.32
N ASP A 160 -27.24 -54.95 -2.65
CA ASP A 160 -25.99 -55.65 -2.33
C ASP A 160 -25.32 -55.16 -1.04
N ARG A 161 -25.91 -54.17 -0.35
CA ARG A 161 -25.42 -53.67 0.94
C ARG A 161 -26.38 -54.03 2.08
N PRO A 162 -25.88 -54.14 3.34
CA PRO A 162 -26.75 -54.28 4.48
C PRO A 162 -27.76 -53.12 4.55
N HIS A 163 -29.05 -53.46 4.61
CA HIS A 163 -30.09 -52.46 4.79
C HIS A 163 -29.96 -51.84 6.18
N SER A 164 -29.77 -50.52 6.22
CA SER A 164 -29.66 -49.71 7.43
C SER A 164 -30.21 -48.32 7.11
N ARG A 165 -30.82 -47.66 8.10
CA ARG A 165 -31.26 -46.27 7.95
C ARG A 165 -30.13 -45.34 7.50
N THR A 166 -28.88 -45.65 7.84
CA THR A 166 -27.68 -44.88 7.48
C THR A 166 -27.02 -45.31 6.16
N THR A 167 -27.57 -46.27 5.43
CA THR A 167 -27.04 -46.66 4.13
C THR A 167 -27.41 -45.59 3.10
N PRO A 168 -26.44 -45.00 2.36
CA PRO A 168 -26.74 -44.00 1.34
C PRO A 168 -27.59 -44.61 0.21
N PRO A 169 -28.39 -43.80 -0.51
CA PRO A 169 -29.22 -44.30 -1.60
C PRO A 169 -28.39 -44.79 -2.78
N THR A 170 -28.93 -45.76 -3.52
CA THR A 170 -28.33 -46.27 -4.77
C THR A 170 -28.14 -45.15 -5.79
N PHE A 171 -29.13 -44.27 -5.91
CA PHE A 171 -29.13 -43.17 -6.85
C PHE A 171 -29.30 -41.84 -6.10
N PRO A 172 -28.32 -40.92 -6.19
CA PRO A 172 -28.45 -39.56 -5.64
C PRO A 172 -29.71 -38.82 -6.07
N GLY A 173 -30.22 -39.12 -7.27
CA GLY A 173 -31.45 -38.53 -7.81
C GLY A 173 -32.71 -38.83 -6.99
N SER A 174 -32.78 -40.00 -6.32
CA SER A 174 -33.93 -40.34 -5.47
C SER A 174 -33.97 -39.45 -4.23
N PHE A 175 -32.82 -39.22 -3.60
CA PHE A 175 -32.69 -38.30 -2.47
C PHE A 175 -32.91 -36.85 -2.90
N ALA A 176 -32.43 -36.48 -4.10
CA ALA A 176 -32.67 -35.15 -4.67
C ALA A 176 -34.17 -34.88 -4.91
N ALA A 177 -34.95 -35.89 -5.33
CA ALA A 177 -36.40 -35.76 -5.49
C ALA A 177 -37.10 -35.51 -4.14
N PHE A 178 -36.69 -36.21 -3.08
CA PHE A 178 -37.15 -35.94 -1.73
C PHE A 178 -36.77 -34.53 -1.25
N ALA A 179 -35.50 -34.14 -1.42
CA ALA A 179 -35.00 -32.82 -1.05
C ALA A 179 -35.78 -31.70 -1.76
N ARG A 180 -36.10 -31.90 -3.05
CA ARG A 180 -36.96 -31.02 -3.83
C ARG A 180 -38.37 -30.94 -3.26
N ALA A 181 -39.02 -32.09 -3.01
CA ALA A 181 -40.39 -32.13 -2.49
C ALA A 181 -40.50 -31.42 -1.12
N LEU A 182 -39.49 -31.60 -0.26
CA LEU A 182 -39.39 -30.93 1.03
C LEU A 182 -39.21 -29.41 0.87
N ALA A 183 -38.33 -28.97 -0.04
CA ALA A 183 -38.11 -27.55 -0.32
C ALA A 183 -39.35 -26.86 -0.94
N GLU A 184 -40.03 -27.52 -1.89
CA GLU A 184 -41.29 -27.03 -2.48
C GLU A 184 -42.38 -26.90 -1.43
N ARG A 185 -42.46 -27.86 -0.49
CA ARG A 185 -43.46 -27.86 0.57
C ARG A 185 -43.24 -26.71 1.54
N TYR A 186 -42.04 -26.57 2.09
CA TYR A 186 -41.82 -25.66 3.22
C TYR A 186 -41.38 -24.25 2.82
N GLY A 187 -40.82 -24.06 1.63
CA GLY A 187 -40.48 -22.74 1.11
C GLY A 187 -39.54 -21.99 2.06
N ASN A 188 -39.86 -20.73 2.35
CA ASN A 188 -39.10 -19.84 3.25
C ASN A 188 -39.29 -20.14 4.75
N ARG A 189 -39.99 -21.23 5.11
CA ARG A 189 -40.18 -21.65 6.51
C ARG A 189 -39.00 -22.46 7.05
N ILE A 190 -38.15 -23.00 6.17
CA ILE A 190 -36.86 -23.59 6.52
C ILE A 190 -35.77 -22.61 6.11
N ASP A 191 -34.88 -22.26 7.03
CA ASP A 191 -33.84 -21.26 6.83
C ASP A 191 -32.59 -21.85 6.15
N ALA A 192 -32.26 -23.10 6.46
CA ALA A 192 -31.07 -23.78 5.94
C ALA A 192 -31.27 -25.31 5.88
N TYR A 193 -30.57 -25.95 4.95
CA TYR A 193 -30.62 -27.39 4.72
C TYR A 193 -29.24 -28.00 4.93
N GLN A 194 -29.10 -28.89 5.92
CA GLN A 194 -27.90 -29.72 6.07
C GLN A 194 -28.11 -31.03 5.29
N ILE A 195 -27.17 -31.38 4.41
CA ILE A 195 -27.25 -32.60 3.61
C ILE A 195 -26.42 -33.71 4.25
N TRP A 196 -27.11 -34.69 4.83
CA TRP A 196 -26.57 -35.82 5.61
C TRP A 196 -25.90 -35.42 6.94
N ASP A 197 -25.56 -36.41 7.76
CA ASP A 197 -24.74 -36.23 8.98
C ASP A 197 -23.69 -37.34 9.11
N GLU A 198 -22.47 -36.96 9.49
CA GLU A 198 -21.34 -37.87 9.75
C GLU A 198 -20.98 -38.89 8.64
N PRO A 199 -20.96 -38.53 7.34
CA PRO A 199 -20.62 -39.47 6.26
C PRO A 199 -19.14 -39.91 6.29
N ASN A 200 -18.37 -39.39 7.24
CA ASN A 200 -16.98 -39.75 7.50
C ASN A 200 -16.84 -40.93 8.48
N LEU A 201 -17.94 -41.48 8.99
CA LEU A 201 -17.98 -42.69 9.82
C LEU A 201 -18.72 -43.81 9.09
N ALA A 202 -18.16 -45.03 9.09
CA ALA A 202 -18.80 -46.19 8.45
C ALA A 202 -20.19 -46.50 9.04
N SER A 203 -20.37 -46.32 10.35
CA SER A 203 -21.68 -46.50 11.02
C SER A 203 -22.77 -45.56 10.49
N HIS A 204 -22.38 -44.41 9.95
CA HIS A 204 -23.26 -43.41 9.34
C HIS A 204 -23.22 -43.43 7.80
N TRP A 205 -22.63 -44.48 7.22
CA TRP A 205 -22.56 -44.72 5.78
C TRP A 205 -22.81 -46.20 5.43
N GLY A 206 -23.77 -46.84 6.09
CA GLY A 206 -24.21 -48.22 5.80
C GLY A 206 -23.20 -49.31 6.15
N GLY A 207 -22.31 -49.05 7.11
CA GLY A 207 -21.20 -49.95 7.47
C GLY A 207 -20.13 -50.05 6.37
N GLN A 208 -20.07 -49.08 5.47
CA GLN A 208 -19.09 -49.02 4.39
C GLN A 208 -17.98 -48.01 4.69
N PRO A 209 -16.80 -48.16 4.08
CA PRO A 209 -15.76 -47.15 4.13
C PRO A 209 -16.25 -45.73 3.78
N ALA A 210 -15.75 -44.74 4.51
CA ALA A 210 -16.00 -43.33 4.27
C ALA A 210 -15.66 -42.94 2.82
N ASN A 211 -16.65 -42.42 2.09
CA ASN A 211 -16.52 -42.11 0.67
C ASN A 211 -16.89 -40.65 0.33
N PRO A 212 -15.91 -39.73 0.34
CA PRO A 212 -16.13 -38.31 0.04
C PRO A 212 -16.71 -38.05 -1.37
N ALA A 213 -16.41 -38.90 -2.36
CA ALA A 213 -16.89 -38.73 -3.73
C ALA A 213 -18.37 -39.10 -3.89
N GLU A 214 -18.80 -40.19 -3.25
CA GLU A 214 -20.21 -40.61 -3.21
C GLU A 214 -21.05 -39.57 -2.46
N TYR A 215 -20.56 -39.08 -1.32
CA TYR A 215 -21.19 -37.98 -0.61
C TYR A 215 -21.26 -36.69 -1.44
N ALA A 216 -20.18 -36.33 -2.16
CA ALA A 216 -20.19 -35.15 -3.02
C ALA A 216 -21.26 -35.22 -4.13
N ALA A 217 -21.52 -36.41 -4.68
CA ALA A 217 -22.58 -36.63 -5.65
C ALA A 217 -23.97 -36.45 -5.04
N LEU A 218 -24.19 -37.01 -3.84
CA LEU A 218 -25.43 -36.82 -3.06
C LEU A 218 -25.68 -35.34 -2.73
N LEU A 219 -24.65 -34.66 -2.23
CA LEU A 219 -24.69 -33.24 -1.86
C LEU A 219 -25.05 -32.35 -3.06
N ARG A 220 -24.38 -32.54 -4.21
CA ARG A 220 -24.67 -31.77 -5.43
C ARG A 220 -26.10 -31.99 -5.91
N ALA A 221 -26.53 -33.24 -5.99
CA ALA A 221 -27.86 -33.57 -6.48
C ALA A 221 -28.95 -32.94 -5.58
N ALA A 222 -28.80 -33.02 -4.26
CA ALA A 222 -29.72 -32.39 -3.32
C ALA A 222 -29.69 -30.86 -3.41
N ALA A 223 -28.50 -30.26 -3.45
CA ALA A 223 -28.32 -28.81 -3.53
C ALA A 223 -28.95 -28.23 -4.79
N GLU A 224 -28.71 -28.84 -5.96
CA GLU A 224 -29.30 -28.44 -7.23
C GLU A 224 -30.83 -28.56 -7.21
N ALA A 225 -31.36 -29.65 -6.65
CA ALA A 225 -32.80 -29.89 -6.57
C ALA A 225 -33.53 -28.92 -5.61
N ILE A 226 -32.90 -28.56 -4.49
CA ILE A 226 -33.39 -27.52 -3.57
C ILE A 226 -33.31 -26.15 -4.25
N ARG A 227 -32.19 -25.82 -4.89
CA ARG A 227 -32.00 -24.50 -5.54
C ARG A 227 -32.85 -24.28 -6.77
N ALA A 228 -33.28 -25.36 -7.44
CA ALA A 228 -34.26 -25.28 -8.53
C ALA A 228 -35.62 -24.72 -8.07
N THR A 229 -35.95 -24.83 -6.79
CA THR A 229 -37.21 -24.35 -6.21
C THR A 229 -37.01 -23.13 -5.32
N ARG A 230 -35.84 -23.04 -4.67
CA ARG A 230 -35.39 -21.91 -3.85
C ARG A 230 -33.95 -21.51 -4.17
N PRO A 231 -33.74 -20.58 -5.12
CA PRO A 231 -32.39 -20.13 -5.49
C PRO A 231 -31.58 -19.52 -4.35
N ASP A 232 -32.26 -19.00 -3.31
CA ASP A 232 -31.69 -18.37 -2.12
C ASP A 232 -31.50 -19.34 -0.93
N ALA A 233 -31.75 -20.64 -1.10
CA ALA A 233 -31.62 -21.62 -0.03
C ALA A 233 -30.16 -21.80 0.41
N ILE A 234 -29.94 -21.71 1.72
CA ILE A 234 -28.63 -21.97 2.35
C ILE A 234 -28.41 -23.47 2.43
N ILE A 235 -27.37 -23.96 1.75
CA ILE A 235 -26.97 -25.36 1.78
C ILE A 235 -25.76 -25.51 2.71
N VAL A 236 -25.89 -26.38 3.71
CA VAL A 236 -24.83 -26.72 4.67
C VAL A 236 -24.35 -28.14 4.37
N ALA A 237 -23.04 -28.33 4.24
CA ALA A 237 -22.45 -29.66 4.12
C ALA A 237 -22.70 -30.49 5.41
N ALA A 238 -22.49 -31.79 5.34
CA ALA A 238 -22.73 -32.70 6.44
C ALA A 238 -21.91 -32.30 7.67
N GLY A 239 -22.48 -32.47 8.85
CA GLY A 239 -21.76 -32.34 10.11
C GLY A 239 -20.71 -33.44 10.22
N LEU A 240 -19.43 -33.10 10.06
CA LEU A 240 -18.34 -34.08 10.11
C LEU A 240 -18.04 -34.47 11.56
N ALA A 241 -17.98 -35.77 11.82
CA ALA A 241 -17.65 -36.32 13.13
C ALA A 241 -16.15 -36.13 13.43
N PRO A 242 -15.78 -35.53 14.57
CA PRO A 242 -14.39 -35.37 14.95
C PRO A 242 -13.76 -36.71 15.32
N THR A 243 -12.80 -37.17 14.53
CA THR A 243 -11.98 -38.36 14.81
C THR A 243 -10.53 -38.11 14.39
N ILE A 244 -9.61 -38.84 15.00
CA ILE A 244 -8.18 -38.86 14.63
C ILE A 244 -7.86 -40.03 13.67
N GLU A 245 -8.86 -40.86 13.35
CA GLU A 245 -8.68 -42.01 12.48
C GLU A 245 -8.32 -41.59 11.05
N THR A 246 -7.48 -42.39 10.41
CA THR A 246 -7.02 -42.20 9.02
C THR A 246 -7.37 -43.39 8.13
N GLY A 247 -8.17 -44.32 8.67
CA GLY A 247 -8.55 -45.56 8.02
C GLY A 247 -9.70 -45.38 7.03
N PRO A 248 -10.01 -46.43 6.25
CA PRO A 248 -11.12 -46.41 5.31
C PRO A 248 -12.48 -46.42 6.02
N GLU A 249 -12.61 -47.10 7.16
CA GLU A 249 -13.89 -47.17 7.91
C GLU A 249 -14.30 -45.81 8.48
N ASN A 250 -13.38 -45.14 9.17
CA ASN A 250 -13.59 -43.80 9.70
C ASN A 250 -12.44 -42.89 9.27
N LEU A 251 -12.79 -41.71 8.78
CA LEU A 251 -11.84 -40.72 8.31
C LEU A 251 -11.98 -39.44 9.13
N SER A 252 -10.84 -38.94 9.61
CA SER A 252 -10.71 -37.63 10.26
C SER A 252 -11.47 -36.56 9.49
N ASP A 253 -12.29 -35.77 10.20
CA ASP A 253 -13.04 -34.61 9.69
C ASP A 253 -12.18 -33.70 8.81
N VAL A 254 -10.94 -33.43 9.20
CA VAL A 254 -9.97 -32.64 8.43
C VAL A 254 -9.60 -33.31 7.09
N LEU A 255 -9.33 -34.62 7.12
CA LEU A 255 -8.97 -35.39 5.92
C LEU A 255 -10.17 -35.58 4.99
N TYR A 256 -11.36 -35.82 5.56
CA TYR A 256 -12.59 -35.95 4.81
C TYR A 256 -12.96 -34.64 4.12
N LEU A 257 -12.91 -33.50 4.82
CA LEU A 257 -13.15 -32.19 4.22
C LEU A 257 -12.16 -31.88 3.10
N ARG A 258 -10.87 -32.18 3.31
CA ARG A 258 -9.84 -32.04 2.27
C ARG A 258 -10.14 -32.89 1.04
N ALA A 259 -10.56 -34.14 1.24
CA ALA A 259 -10.95 -35.02 0.15
C ALA A 259 -12.22 -34.53 -0.56
N LEU A 260 -13.20 -34.02 0.19
CA LEU A 260 -14.42 -33.42 -0.35
C LEU A 260 -14.12 -32.21 -1.25
N TYR A 261 -13.22 -31.31 -0.84
CA TYR A 261 -12.79 -30.20 -1.69
C TYR A 261 -12.15 -30.66 -3.01
N ARG A 262 -11.34 -31.74 -2.97
CA ARG A 262 -10.71 -32.32 -4.17
C ARG A 262 -11.71 -32.88 -5.18
N THR A 263 -12.91 -33.25 -4.75
CA THR A 263 -13.99 -33.65 -5.68
C THR A 263 -14.58 -32.45 -6.44
N GLY A 264 -14.27 -31.22 -6.01
CA GLY A 264 -14.88 -29.97 -6.51
C GLY A 264 -16.22 -29.64 -5.85
N ALA A 265 -16.52 -30.18 -4.67
CA ALA A 265 -17.83 -30.01 -4.02
C ALA A 265 -18.07 -28.58 -3.47
N ALA A 266 -17.06 -27.71 -3.48
CA ALA A 266 -17.15 -26.35 -2.94
C ALA A 266 -18.35 -25.55 -3.48
N SER A 267 -18.72 -25.70 -4.75
CA SER A 267 -19.85 -24.97 -5.33
C SER A 267 -21.22 -25.47 -4.87
N ALA A 268 -21.29 -26.63 -4.21
CA ALA A 268 -22.52 -27.29 -3.81
C ALA A 268 -23.04 -26.88 -2.42
N PHE A 269 -22.25 -26.13 -1.65
CA PHE A 269 -22.61 -25.69 -0.30
C PHE A 269 -22.21 -24.23 -0.04
N ASP A 270 -22.95 -23.58 0.86
CA ASP A 270 -22.75 -22.20 1.32
C ASP A 270 -22.05 -22.13 2.69
N ALA A 271 -22.09 -23.23 3.46
CA ALA A 271 -21.36 -23.38 4.71
C ALA A 271 -20.88 -24.83 4.90
N VAL A 272 -19.75 -25.00 5.60
CA VAL A 272 -19.29 -26.30 6.09
C VAL A 272 -19.82 -26.52 7.50
N ALA A 273 -20.05 -27.77 7.90
CA ALA A 273 -20.40 -28.11 9.28
C ALA A 273 -19.34 -29.01 9.94
N GLY A 274 -19.00 -28.72 11.20
CA GLY A 274 -18.18 -29.57 12.05
C GLY A 274 -18.83 -29.79 13.42
N LYS A 275 -18.21 -30.61 14.27
CA LYS A 275 -18.68 -30.86 15.64
C LYS A 275 -17.58 -30.59 16.68
N PRO A 276 -17.37 -29.33 17.11
CA PRO A 276 -16.34 -28.99 18.09
C PRO A 276 -16.77 -29.39 19.52
N TYR A 277 -16.69 -30.67 19.86
CA TYR A 277 -16.85 -31.11 21.25
C TYR A 277 -15.64 -30.74 22.10
N GLY A 278 -15.87 -30.45 23.38
CA GLY A 278 -14.81 -30.09 24.33
C GLY A 278 -13.99 -31.27 24.84
N TYR A 279 -14.55 -32.49 24.76
CA TYR A 279 -13.97 -33.71 25.32
C TYR A 279 -13.54 -33.51 26.79
N ASP A 280 -12.33 -33.96 27.16
CA ASP A 280 -11.80 -33.86 28.52
C ASP A 280 -11.10 -32.52 28.81
N THR A 281 -11.17 -31.55 27.90
CA THR A 281 -10.43 -30.28 28.02
C THR A 281 -11.36 -29.08 28.13
N GLY A 282 -10.92 -28.04 28.84
CA GLY A 282 -11.68 -26.79 28.92
C GLY A 282 -11.66 -25.99 27.60
N PRO A 283 -12.57 -25.01 27.46
CA PRO A 283 -12.71 -24.23 26.24
C PRO A 283 -11.49 -23.36 25.90
N ASP A 284 -10.60 -23.10 26.85
CA ASP A 284 -9.37 -22.33 26.64
C ASP A 284 -8.16 -23.17 26.20
N ASP A 285 -8.33 -24.48 25.99
CA ASP A 285 -7.30 -25.29 25.35
C ASP A 285 -7.17 -24.89 23.86
N ARG A 286 -6.24 -23.98 23.57
CA ARG A 286 -5.96 -23.46 22.22
C ARG A 286 -5.14 -24.41 21.33
N ARG A 287 -4.79 -25.61 21.81
CA ARG A 287 -4.04 -26.58 20.99
C ARG A 287 -4.93 -27.15 19.88
N ALA A 288 -4.84 -26.61 18.67
CA ALA A 288 -5.47 -27.18 17.48
C ALA A 288 -4.51 -28.16 16.80
N ASP A 289 -4.65 -29.46 17.06
CA ASP A 289 -3.75 -30.51 16.54
C ASP A 289 -4.57 -31.62 15.87
N PRO A 290 -4.20 -32.11 14.67
CA PRO A 290 -4.90 -33.21 14.00
C PRO A 290 -5.02 -34.50 14.84
N ASP A 291 -4.12 -34.72 15.79
CA ASP A 291 -4.11 -35.90 16.65
C ASP A 291 -4.78 -35.64 18.01
N ARG A 292 -5.44 -34.49 18.16
CA ARG A 292 -6.14 -34.11 19.40
C ARG A 292 -7.63 -33.82 19.13
N LEU A 293 -8.45 -34.31 20.04
CA LEU A 293 -9.87 -34.01 20.12
C LEU A 293 -10.11 -32.99 21.23
N ASN A 294 -10.54 -31.78 20.85
CA ASN A 294 -10.92 -30.69 21.74
C ASN A 294 -11.73 -29.63 20.98
N PHE A 295 -12.22 -28.63 21.71
CA PHE A 295 -13.03 -27.53 21.15
C PHE A 295 -12.29 -26.76 20.03
N SER A 296 -10.99 -26.53 20.21
CA SER A 296 -10.15 -25.79 19.25
C SER A 296 -9.85 -26.54 17.94
N ARG A 297 -10.15 -27.86 17.86
CA ARG A 297 -10.02 -28.63 16.61
C ARG A 297 -10.83 -28.02 15.47
N PHE A 298 -11.91 -27.31 15.77
CA PHE A 298 -12.73 -26.57 14.80
C PHE A 298 -11.91 -25.67 13.87
N VAL A 299 -10.84 -25.07 14.41
CA VAL A 299 -9.93 -24.19 13.66
C VAL A 299 -9.24 -24.93 12.52
N LEU A 300 -8.99 -26.24 12.64
CA LEU A 300 -8.37 -27.03 11.57
C LEU A 300 -9.28 -27.13 10.34
N LEU A 301 -10.60 -27.26 10.54
CA LEU A 301 -11.57 -27.25 9.44
C LEU A 301 -11.59 -25.88 8.76
N ARG A 302 -11.57 -24.80 9.53
CA ARG A 302 -11.45 -23.44 9.00
C ARG A 302 -10.19 -23.26 8.15
N GLU A 303 -9.05 -23.76 8.62
CA GLU A 303 -7.80 -23.71 7.87
C GLU A 303 -7.86 -24.52 6.56
N GLU A 304 -8.55 -25.66 6.54
CA GLU A 304 -8.77 -26.40 5.29
C GLU A 304 -9.67 -25.63 4.32
N MET A 305 -10.71 -24.93 4.80
CA MET A 305 -11.52 -24.05 3.95
C MET A 305 -10.66 -22.95 3.31
N GLU A 306 -9.83 -22.27 4.11
CA GLU A 306 -8.94 -21.20 3.64
C GLU A 306 -7.89 -21.69 2.64
N ARG A 307 -7.30 -22.87 2.88
CA ARG A 307 -6.34 -23.50 1.95
C ARG A 307 -6.95 -23.81 0.59
N ASN A 308 -8.25 -24.04 0.52
CA ASN A 308 -8.99 -24.32 -0.72
C ASN A 308 -9.67 -23.06 -1.31
N GLY A 309 -9.36 -21.87 -0.78
CA GLY A 309 -9.91 -20.60 -1.29
C GLY A 309 -11.37 -20.34 -0.87
N ASP A 310 -11.92 -21.12 0.06
CA ASP A 310 -13.32 -21.06 0.50
C ASP A 310 -13.50 -20.26 1.82
N GLY A 311 -12.52 -19.40 2.14
CA GLY A 311 -12.51 -18.60 3.37
C GLY A 311 -13.63 -17.56 3.48
N GLY A 312 -14.35 -17.27 2.39
CA GLY A 312 -15.51 -16.37 2.36
C GLY A 312 -16.82 -17.00 2.85
N LYS A 313 -16.83 -18.30 3.16
CA LYS A 313 -17.98 -19.04 3.69
C LYS A 313 -17.83 -19.33 5.18
N ALA A 314 -18.97 -19.43 5.87
CA ALA A 314 -19.01 -19.74 7.29
C ALA A 314 -18.75 -21.23 7.58
N LEU A 315 -18.21 -21.48 8.78
CA LEU A 315 -18.14 -22.82 9.37
C LEU A 315 -19.14 -22.90 10.53
N TRP A 316 -20.09 -23.83 10.45
CA TRP A 316 -21.16 -24.01 11.42
C TRP A 316 -20.83 -25.15 12.37
N ALA A 317 -21.10 -24.99 13.67
CA ALA A 317 -20.95 -26.09 14.62
C ALA A 317 -22.28 -26.83 14.73
N SER A 318 -22.42 -27.92 13.97
CA SER A 318 -23.64 -28.75 13.98
C SER A 318 -23.92 -29.35 15.36
N HIS A 319 -22.86 -29.57 16.14
CA HIS A 319 -22.92 -30.06 17.51
C HIS A 319 -21.74 -29.53 18.30
N TRP A 320 -21.93 -29.22 19.58
CA TRP A 320 -20.84 -28.90 20.50
C TRP A 320 -21.30 -29.05 21.95
N GLY A 321 -20.34 -29.05 22.88
CA GLY A 321 -20.58 -29.07 24.31
C GLY A 321 -19.64 -30.00 25.07
N TRP A 322 -19.94 -30.18 26.35
CA TRP A 322 -19.26 -31.10 27.27
C TRP A 322 -20.26 -32.09 27.85
N ASN A 323 -19.85 -33.35 27.97
CA ASN A 323 -20.70 -34.40 28.51
C ASN A 323 -20.55 -34.48 30.04
N ALA A 324 -21.67 -34.48 30.77
CA ALA A 324 -21.70 -34.64 32.21
C ALA A 324 -22.73 -35.71 32.60
N LEU A 325 -22.33 -36.98 32.59
CA LEU A 325 -23.14 -38.09 33.09
C LEU A 325 -23.46 -37.95 34.59
N PRO A 326 -24.60 -38.47 35.07
CA PRO A 326 -25.02 -38.32 36.46
C PRO A 326 -24.19 -39.20 37.39
N SER A 327 -24.13 -38.86 38.67
CA SER A 327 -23.35 -39.59 39.69
C SER A 327 -23.77 -41.05 39.91
N GLY A 328 -24.90 -41.50 39.34
CA GLY A 328 -25.40 -42.87 39.36
C GLY A 328 -25.51 -43.54 37.99
N TRP A 329 -24.72 -43.11 37.00
CA TRP A 329 -24.76 -43.65 35.64
C TRP A 329 -24.47 -45.16 35.58
N THR A 330 -25.35 -45.92 34.90
CA THR A 330 -25.21 -47.38 34.71
C THR A 330 -25.09 -47.80 33.24
N GLY A 331 -25.16 -46.85 32.31
CA GLY A 331 -24.94 -47.09 30.88
C GLY A 331 -23.45 -47.14 30.48
N PRO A 332 -23.15 -47.26 29.19
CA PRO A 332 -21.77 -47.19 28.68
C PRO A 332 -21.09 -45.85 29.00
N PRO A 333 -19.76 -45.81 29.19
CA PRO A 333 -19.05 -44.56 29.42
C PRO A 333 -19.18 -43.60 28.23
N SER A 334 -19.07 -42.29 28.49
CA SER A 334 -19.06 -41.27 27.46
C SER A 334 -17.81 -41.36 26.59
N ILE A 335 -17.99 -41.37 25.28
CA ILE A 335 -16.89 -41.25 24.30
C ILE A 335 -16.48 -39.78 24.06
N TRP A 336 -17.24 -38.82 24.59
CA TRP A 336 -17.01 -37.38 24.45
C TRP A 336 -16.37 -36.76 25.71
N GLY A 337 -15.62 -37.57 26.45
CA GLY A 337 -15.09 -37.19 27.76
C GLY A 337 -16.17 -37.08 28.84
N GLN A 338 -15.76 -36.72 30.06
CA GLN A 338 -16.66 -36.58 31.21
C GLN A 338 -16.23 -35.41 32.09
N VAL A 339 -17.15 -34.48 32.35
CA VAL A 339 -16.97 -33.36 33.30
C VAL A 339 -18.08 -33.34 34.36
N SER A 340 -17.91 -32.54 35.41
CA SER A 340 -19.02 -32.26 36.35
C SER A 340 -20.08 -31.34 35.73
N GLU A 341 -21.33 -31.38 36.23
CA GLU A 341 -22.39 -30.47 35.75
C GLU A 341 -22.02 -28.98 35.94
N ALA A 342 -21.27 -28.65 36.99
CA ALA A 342 -20.76 -27.29 37.21
C ALA A 342 -19.75 -26.89 36.13
N GLN A 343 -18.80 -27.78 35.79
CA GLN A 343 -17.86 -27.54 34.70
C GLN A 343 -18.57 -27.47 33.35
N GLN A 344 -19.57 -28.31 33.10
CA GLN A 344 -20.37 -28.24 31.87
C GLN A 344 -20.99 -26.86 31.69
N ALA A 345 -21.60 -26.31 32.75
CA ALA A 345 -22.17 -24.97 32.71
C ALA A 345 -21.10 -23.90 32.44
N GLU A 346 -20.00 -23.90 33.20
CA GLU A 346 -18.90 -22.94 33.05
C GLU A 346 -18.28 -22.99 31.65
N TYR A 347 -17.94 -24.20 31.18
CA TYR A 347 -17.27 -24.41 29.91
C TYR A 347 -18.15 -24.03 28.73
N THR A 348 -19.46 -24.34 28.79
CA THR A 348 -20.41 -23.96 27.75
C THR A 348 -20.48 -22.43 27.59
N LEU A 349 -20.61 -21.68 28.69
CA LEU A 349 -20.67 -20.22 28.66
C LEU A 349 -19.36 -19.61 28.13
N ARG A 350 -18.21 -20.08 28.62
CA ARG A 350 -16.89 -19.59 28.19
C ARG A 350 -16.59 -19.92 26.73
N ALA A 351 -17.02 -21.09 26.25
CA ALA A 351 -16.87 -21.50 24.86
C ALA A 351 -17.68 -20.62 23.90
N LEU A 352 -18.93 -20.33 24.24
CA LEU A 352 -19.79 -19.44 23.45
C LEU A 352 -19.19 -18.03 23.38
N GLU A 353 -18.75 -17.50 24.52
CA GLU A 353 -18.09 -16.19 24.57
C GLU A 353 -16.78 -16.18 23.80
N ARG A 354 -15.96 -17.23 23.92
CA ARG A 354 -14.73 -17.39 23.14
C ARG A 354 -15.01 -17.42 21.64
N ALA A 355 -15.99 -18.22 21.20
CA ALA A 355 -16.37 -18.29 19.79
C ALA A 355 -16.81 -16.92 19.26
N ARG A 356 -17.62 -16.17 20.00
CA ARG A 356 -18.02 -14.80 19.64
C ARG A 356 -16.84 -13.84 19.51
N LEU A 357 -15.83 -13.97 20.39
CA LEU A 357 -14.67 -13.08 20.41
C LEU A 357 -13.55 -13.46 19.43
N GLU A 358 -13.40 -14.76 19.12
CA GLU A 358 -12.27 -15.30 18.38
C GLU A 358 -12.65 -15.79 16.98
N TRP A 359 -13.91 -16.18 16.72
CA TRP A 359 -14.31 -16.85 15.48
C TRP A 359 -15.36 -16.04 14.69
N PRO A 360 -15.01 -14.86 14.15
CA PRO A 360 -15.92 -14.07 13.31
C PRO A 360 -16.33 -14.79 12.01
N TRP A 361 -15.65 -15.88 11.68
CA TRP A 361 -15.94 -16.76 10.54
C TRP A 361 -16.94 -17.89 10.87
N ALA A 362 -17.27 -18.09 12.15
CA ALA A 362 -18.21 -19.13 12.55
C ALA A 362 -19.66 -18.66 12.36
N GLY A 363 -20.53 -19.59 11.96
CA GLY A 363 -21.98 -19.39 11.96
C GLY A 363 -22.62 -19.76 13.30
N PRO A 364 -23.89 -20.19 13.31
CA PRO A 364 -24.55 -20.69 14.50
C PRO A 364 -23.84 -21.91 15.10
N LEU A 365 -23.84 -21.97 16.44
CA LEU A 365 -23.28 -23.06 17.23
C LEU A 365 -24.41 -23.83 17.91
N PHE A 366 -24.70 -25.04 17.44
CA PHE A 366 -25.81 -25.87 17.92
C PHE A 366 -25.39 -26.76 19.08
N LEU A 367 -25.80 -26.42 20.31
CA LEU A 367 -25.48 -27.22 21.49
C LEU A 367 -26.12 -28.61 21.36
N GLU A 368 -25.42 -29.62 21.87
CA GLU A 368 -25.67 -31.03 21.55
C GLU A 368 -27.10 -31.53 21.73
N ARG A 369 -27.83 -31.14 22.79
CA ARG A 369 -29.31 -31.31 22.82
C ARG A 369 -30.00 -30.55 23.96
N LEU A 370 -31.28 -30.23 23.75
CA LEU A 370 -32.16 -29.68 24.78
C LEU A 370 -32.64 -30.73 25.81
N HIS A 371 -33.29 -31.81 25.37
CA HIS A 371 -33.83 -32.89 26.23
C HIS A 371 -33.00 -34.17 26.13
N GLY A 372 -33.06 -35.06 27.14
CA GLY A 372 -32.35 -36.35 27.12
C GLY A 372 -32.75 -37.30 25.98
N PRO A 373 -31.91 -38.30 25.65
CA PRO A 373 -32.26 -39.34 24.69
C PRO A 373 -33.47 -40.15 25.15
N ALA A 374 -34.21 -40.71 24.19
CA ALA A 374 -35.29 -41.66 24.47
C ALA A 374 -34.76 -42.94 25.17
N ALA A 375 -33.55 -43.38 24.85
CA ALA A 375 -32.90 -44.51 25.51
C ALA A 375 -32.23 -44.05 26.83
N PRO A 376 -32.67 -44.56 28.00
CA PRO A 376 -32.20 -44.07 29.31
C PRO A 376 -30.73 -44.40 29.62
N ASN A 377 -30.13 -45.33 28.87
CA ASN A 377 -28.73 -45.75 29.00
C ASN A 377 -27.82 -45.17 27.89
N ASP A 378 -28.30 -44.27 27.03
CA ASP A 378 -27.47 -43.61 26.01
C ASP A 378 -26.60 -42.51 26.66
N PRO A 379 -25.26 -42.58 26.56
CA PRO A 379 -24.35 -41.60 27.16
C PRO A 379 -24.55 -40.16 26.65
N ARG A 380 -25.29 -39.95 25.56
CA ARG A 380 -25.74 -38.61 25.14
C ARG A 380 -26.63 -37.91 26.16
N TRP A 381 -27.16 -38.64 27.16
CA TRP A 381 -27.85 -38.05 28.31
C TRP A 381 -27.00 -36.96 28.98
N GLY A 382 -25.68 -37.15 29.05
CA GLY A 382 -24.78 -36.21 29.72
C GLY A 382 -24.80 -34.81 29.12
N PHE A 383 -25.26 -34.63 27.87
CA PHE A 383 -25.36 -33.33 27.21
C PHE A 383 -26.69 -32.60 27.37
N ALA A 384 -27.73 -33.28 27.86
CA ALA A 384 -29.07 -32.69 27.94
C ALA A 384 -29.06 -31.43 28.81
N LEU A 385 -29.80 -30.40 28.41
CA LEU A 385 -30.00 -29.20 29.21
C LEU A 385 -31.12 -29.36 30.24
N ILE A 386 -32.12 -30.16 29.89
CA ILE A 386 -33.27 -30.50 30.74
C ILE A 386 -33.18 -31.99 31.08
N ALA A 387 -33.31 -32.31 32.37
CA ALA A 387 -33.35 -33.69 32.83
C ALA A 387 -34.66 -34.39 32.40
N PRO A 388 -34.70 -35.74 32.34
CA PRO A 388 -35.92 -36.47 31.95
C PRO A 388 -37.15 -36.21 32.84
N ASP A 389 -36.94 -35.79 34.09
CA ASP A 389 -38.01 -35.39 35.02
C ASP A 389 -38.48 -33.94 34.81
N GLY A 390 -38.02 -33.28 33.74
CA GLY A 390 -38.36 -31.91 33.38
C GLY A 390 -37.58 -30.83 34.12
N ARG A 391 -36.68 -31.19 35.06
CA ARG A 391 -35.92 -30.20 35.82
C ARG A 391 -34.77 -29.60 34.98
N PRO A 392 -34.61 -28.26 34.98
CA PRO A 392 -33.43 -27.63 34.39
C PRO A 392 -32.12 -28.08 35.04
N ARG A 393 -31.11 -28.41 34.23
CA ARG A 393 -29.75 -28.69 34.72
C ARG A 393 -28.94 -27.39 34.86
N PRO A 394 -27.83 -27.38 35.62
CA PRO A 394 -27.07 -26.16 35.88
C PRO A 394 -26.68 -25.35 34.62
N VAL A 395 -26.36 -26.03 33.52
CA VAL A 395 -26.03 -25.41 32.23
C VAL A 395 -27.22 -24.65 31.62
N TYR A 396 -28.46 -25.15 31.74
CA TYR A 396 -29.65 -24.45 31.28
C TYR A 396 -29.89 -23.17 32.07
N THR A 397 -29.83 -23.25 33.40
CA THR A 397 -30.01 -22.08 34.29
C THR A 397 -28.93 -21.03 34.03
N ALA A 398 -27.69 -21.47 33.81
CA ALA A 398 -26.57 -20.58 33.50
C ALA A 398 -26.77 -19.84 32.16
N LEU A 399 -27.26 -20.52 31.12
CA LEU A 399 -27.59 -19.90 29.83
C LEU A 399 -28.79 -18.94 29.94
N GLN A 400 -29.83 -19.33 30.67
CA GLN A 400 -31.02 -18.49 30.90
C GLN A 400 -30.67 -17.16 31.58
N ALA A 401 -29.66 -17.13 32.45
CA ALA A 401 -29.19 -15.94 33.14
C ALA A 401 -28.39 -14.96 32.25
N GLN A 402 -27.94 -15.35 31.04
CA GLN A 402 -27.06 -14.54 30.19
C GLN A 402 -27.77 -13.51 29.27
N LYS A 403 -29.06 -13.23 29.47
CA LYS A 403 -29.80 -12.26 28.65
C LYS A 403 -29.16 -10.86 28.74
N SER A 404 -28.48 -10.48 27.66
CA SER A 404 -27.80 -9.19 27.51
C SER A 404 -28.44 -8.40 26.37
N PRO A 405 -28.37 -7.05 26.40
CA PRO A 405 -28.81 -6.24 25.26
C PRO A 405 -28.02 -6.61 23.98
N PRO A 406 -28.57 -6.30 22.79
CA PRO A 406 -27.87 -6.52 21.52
C PRO A 406 -26.47 -5.89 21.55
N LEU A 407 -25.46 -6.72 21.29
CA LEU A 407 -24.04 -6.36 21.32
C LEU A 407 -23.37 -6.89 20.06
N ALA A 408 -22.69 -6.01 19.32
CA ALA A 408 -21.89 -6.42 18.17
C ALA A 408 -20.54 -6.98 18.63
N TYR A 409 -20.29 -8.25 18.35
CA TYR A 409 -19.02 -8.92 18.64
C TYR A 409 -18.03 -8.76 17.47
N PRO A 410 -16.76 -9.17 17.61
CA PRO A 410 -15.82 -9.15 16.50
C PRO A 410 -16.38 -9.85 15.25
N GLY A 411 -16.32 -9.19 14.10
CA GLY A 411 -16.98 -9.64 12.87
C GLY A 411 -17.52 -8.48 12.03
N TRP A 412 -18.05 -8.81 10.86
CA TRP A 412 -18.76 -7.85 10.01
C TRP A 412 -20.27 -7.91 10.29
N HIS A 413 -20.89 -6.74 10.39
CA HIS A 413 -22.30 -6.54 10.70
C HIS A 413 -22.95 -5.69 9.62
N PRO A 414 -24.09 -6.12 9.04
CA PRO A 414 -24.83 -5.30 8.09
C PRO A 414 -25.39 -4.06 8.77
N ALA A 415 -25.75 -3.02 8.00
CA ALA A 415 -26.40 -1.85 8.56
C ALA A 415 -27.70 -2.17 9.31
N SER A 416 -28.41 -3.23 8.92
CA SER A 416 -29.63 -3.71 9.58
C SER A 416 -29.39 -4.54 10.86
N ASP A 417 -28.15 -4.64 11.35
CA ASP A 417 -27.83 -5.43 12.53
C ASP A 417 -28.65 -4.97 13.76
N PRO A 418 -29.23 -5.88 14.56
CA PRO A 418 -30.03 -5.54 15.74
C PRO A 418 -29.29 -4.74 16.83
N ALA A 419 -27.95 -4.73 16.82
CA ALA A 419 -27.15 -3.88 17.70
C ALA A 419 -27.23 -2.39 17.32
N ALA A 420 -27.66 -2.07 16.10
CA ALA A 420 -27.75 -0.70 15.59
C ALA A 420 -29.14 -0.08 15.74
N GLN A 421 -29.17 1.08 16.36
CA GLN A 421 -30.36 1.89 16.58
C GLN A 421 -30.27 3.17 15.76
N TYR A 422 -31.27 3.40 14.92
CA TYR A 422 -31.31 4.51 13.97
C TYR A 422 -32.31 5.58 14.43
N THR A 423 -31.89 6.84 14.40
CA THR A 423 -32.73 8.01 14.68
C THR A 423 -32.72 8.93 13.47
N GLY A 424 -33.90 9.30 12.97
CA GLY A 424 -34.07 10.07 11.73
C GLY A 424 -34.82 9.29 10.65
N GLY A 425 -34.78 9.76 9.41
CA GLY A 425 -35.59 9.22 8.30
C GLY A 425 -34.90 8.14 7.46
N TRP A 426 -33.96 7.38 8.03
CA TRP A 426 -33.14 6.38 7.33
C TRP A 426 -33.97 5.39 6.49
N ARG A 427 -33.45 5.05 5.31
CA ARG A 427 -34.07 4.05 4.40
C ARG A 427 -33.16 2.85 4.27
N PHE A 428 -33.72 1.64 4.26
CA PHE A 428 -32.96 0.39 4.21
C PHE A 428 -33.21 -0.35 2.90
N SER A 429 -32.17 -0.99 2.39
CA SER A 429 -32.23 -1.94 1.27
C SER A 429 -31.08 -2.94 1.38
N GLU A 430 -30.99 -3.88 0.44
CA GLU A 430 -29.85 -4.80 0.33
C GLU A 430 -28.50 -4.09 0.14
N LEU A 431 -28.50 -2.85 -0.36
CA LEU A 431 -27.29 -2.04 -0.53
C LEU A 431 -26.78 -1.41 0.78
N GLY A 432 -27.60 -1.40 1.83
CA GLY A 432 -27.29 -0.74 3.11
C GLY A 432 -28.34 0.27 3.55
N ALA A 433 -27.94 1.11 4.52
CA ALA A 433 -28.72 2.20 5.06
C ALA A 433 -28.39 3.52 4.33
N ASP A 434 -29.44 4.16 3.82
CA ASP A 434 -29.39 5.44 3.14
C ASP A 434 -29.82 6.57 4.09
N VAL A 435 -29.03 7.63 4.08
CA VAL A 435 -29.29 8.86 4.85
C VAL A 435 -30.48 9.56 4.21
N SER A 436 -31.33 10.22 5.00
CA SER A 436 -32.48 11.00 4.53
C SER A 436 -32.31 12.51 4.65
N GLN A 437 -31.59 12.96 5.68
CA GLN A 437 -31.21 14.36 5.92
C GLN A 437 -29.91 14.43 6.72
N SER A 438 -29.25 15.60 6.74
CA SER A 438 -28.09 15.80 7.62
C SER A 438 -28.56 15.80 9.07
N GLY A 439 -27.80 15.18 9.96
CA GLY A 439 -28.17 14.99 11.36
C GLY A 439 -28.82 13.64 11.67
N ASP A 440 -29.18 12.86 10.65
CA ASP A 440 -29.55 11.46 10.82
C ASP A 440 -28.44 10.70 11.55
N ARG A 441 -28.84 9.88 12.54
CA ARG A 441 -27.93 9.27 13.51
C ARG A 441 -28.12 7.76 13.57
N VAL A 442 -27.01 7.04 13.76
CA VAL A 442 -27.02 5.64 14.19
C VAL A 442 -26.10 5.46 15.40
N THR A 443 -26.57 4.68 16.37
CA THR A 443 -25.84 4.35 17.60
C THR A 443 -25.84 2.84 17.77
N PHE A 444 -24.69 2.26 18.10
CA PHE A 444 -24.58 0.83 18.43
C PHE A 444 -23.51 0.56 19.47
N THR A 445 -23.70 -0.53 20.20
CA THR A 445 -22.73 -1.02 21.19
C THR A 445 -21.98 -2.22 20.61
N PHE A 446 -20.66 -2.22 20.77
CA PHE A 446 -19.79 -3.27 20.27
C PHE A 446 -18.75 -3.69 21.29
N ARG A 447 -18.19 -4.90 21.14
CA ARG A 447 -17.10 -5.42 21.97
C ARG A 447 -15.87 -5.74 21.11
N GLY A 448 -14.76 -5.04 21.36
CA GLY A 448 -13.53 -5.21 20.60
C GLY A 448 -12.54 -4.08 20.87
N THR A 449 -11.47 -4.04 20.09
CA THR A 449 -10.41 -3.02 20.20
C THR A 449 -10.39 -2.06 19.02
N ASP A 450 -11.04 -2.42 17.91
CA ASP A 450 -11.01 -1.67 16.67
C ASP A 450 -12.42 -1.63 16.06
N LEU A 451 -12.73 -0.52 15.39
CA LEU A 451 -13.99 -0.34 14.68
C LEU A 451 -13.73 0.21 13.28
N GLY A 452 -14.41 -0.34 12.29
CA GLY A 452 -14.48 0.19 10.95
C GLY A 452 -15.90 0.33 10.45
N LEU A 453 -16.14 1.30 9.57
CA LEU A 453 -17.41 1.46 8.88
C LEU A 453 -17.26 0.97 7.44
N THR A 454 -18.15 0.09 7.02
CA THR A 454 -18.27 -0.33 5.62
C THR A 454 -19.15 0.70 4.92
N VAL A 455 -18.56 1.53 4.08
CA VAL A 455 -19.23 2.65 3.42
C VAL A 455 -19.14 2.52 1.92
N ARG A 456 -20.19 2.96 1.23
CA ARG A 456 -20.09 3.21 -0.21
C ARG A 456 -19.38 4.53 -0.42
N ARG A 457 -18.49 4.57 -1.41
CA ARG A 457 -17.74 5.76 -1.79
C ARG A 457 -17.79 5.95 -3.29
N ALA A 458 -18.13 7.15 -3.74
CA ALA A 458 -18.18 7.51 -5.14
C ALA A 458 -17.91 9.02 -5.32
N ASP A 459 -18.16 9.56 -6.50
CA ASP A 459 -18.00 10.98 -6.80
C ASP A 459 -19.16 11.81 -6.23
N TYR A 460 -19.28 11.87 -4.90
CA TYR A 460 -20.23 12.72 -4.20
C TYR A 460 -19.65 13.25 -2.89
N ARG A 461 -20.14 14.43 -2.48
CA ARG A 461 -19.77 15.06 -1.22
C ARG A 461 -20.67 14.58 -0.08
N ALA A 462 -20.11 13.80 0.84
CA ALA A 462 -20.74 13.48 2.11
C ALA A 462 -19.72 13.08 3.18
N TYR A 463 -20.13 13.21 4.44
CA TYR A 463 -19.30 12.93 5.61
C TYR A 463 -20.09 12.16 6.67
N LEU A 464 -19.40 11.32 7.43
CA LEU A 464 -19.93 10.71 8.64
C LEU A 464 -19.10 11.19 9.84
N TYR A 465 -19.73 11.85 10.81
CA TYR A 465 -19.11 12.20 12.07
C TYR A 465 -19.18 11.04 13.03
N VAL A 466 -18.04 10.62 13.58
CA VAL A 466 -17.96 9.41 14.40
C VAL A 466 -17.43 9.74 15.78
N THR A 467 -18.13 9.29 16.80
CA THR A 467 -17.66 9.31 18.19
C THR A 467 -17.69 7.90 18.78
N ILE A 468 -16.72 7.63 19.65
CA ILE A 468 -16.59 6.38 20.42
C ILE A 468 -16.54 6.77 21.89
N ASP A 469 -17.46 6.24 22.69
CA ASP A 469 -17.61 6.56 24.11
C ASP A 469 -17.68 8.08 24.38
N GLY A 470 -18.38 8.79 23.49
CA GLY A 470 -18.55 10.26 23.55
C GLY A 470 -17.31 11.06 23.15
N GLN A 471 -16.21 10.42 22.75
CA GLN A 471 -15.00 11.09 22.27
C GLN A 471 -14.89 11.01 20.74
N PRO A 472 -14.33 12.03 20.06
CA PRO A 472 -14.06 11.94 18.63
C PRO A 472 -13.20 10.72 18.30
N ALA A 473 -13.60 9.95 17.29
CA ALA A 473 -12.91 8.74 16.89
C ALA A 473 -11.40 9.00 16.65
N ASN A 474 -10.56 8.03 17.02
CA ASN A 474 -9.10 8.23 17.10
C ASN A 474 -8.35 7.86 15.83
N ALA A 475 -9.00 7.25 14.84
CA ALA A 475 -8.40 6.89 13.55
C ALA A 475 -8.89 7.77 12.38
N LEU A 476 -9.55 8.89 12.68
CA LEU A 476 -10.11 9.82 11.70
C LEU A 476 -9.55 11.23 11.86
N PRO A 477 -9.47 12.01 10.75
CA PRO A 477 -9.17 13.43 10.81
C PRO A 477 -10.27 14.18 11.57
N ARG A 478 -9.92 15.35 12.09
CA ARG A 478 -10.78 16.16 12.96
C ARG A 478 -10.96 17.57 12.43
N ASP A 479 -12.15 18.12 12.63
CA ASP A 479 -12.47 19.52 12.45
C ASP A 479 -13.05 20.12 13.74
N ASP A 480 -13.68 21.28 13.64
CA ASP A 480 -14.27 21.98 14.79
C ASP A 480 -15.56 21.30 15.29
N ARG A 481 -16.14 20.36 14.53
CA ARG A 481 -17.36 19.61 14.85
C ARG A 481 -17.06 18.21 15.40
N GLY A 482 -15.93 17.60 15.05
CA GLY A 482 -15.52 16.31 15.58
C GLY A 482 -14.61 15.53 14.63
N ALA A 483 -14.58 14.21 14.80
CA ALA A 483 -13.87 13.31 13.89
C ALA A 483 -14.79 12.92 12.73
N TYR A 484 -14.32 13.05 11.49
CA TYR A 484 -15.13 12.84 10.30
C TYR A 484 -14.52 11.82 9.34
N LEU A 485 -15.39 11.05 8.69
CA LEU A 485 -15.06 10.12 7.62
C LEU A 485 -15.54 10.70 6.29
N VAL A 486 -14.66 10.74 5.29
CA VAL A 486 -14.97 11.24 3.94
C VAL A 486 -15.57 10.12 3.09
N LEU A 487 -16.74 10.35 2.51
CA LEU A 487 -17.43 9.37 1.65
C LEU A 487 -17.14 9.54 0.16
N THR A 488 -16.43 10.60 -0.23
CA THR A 488 -15.95 10.73 -1.60
C THR A 488 -14.89 9.67 -1.89
N ALA A 489 -14.94 9.01 -3.05
CA ALA A 489 -13.89 8.09 -3.48
C ALA A 489 -12.55 8.83 -3.68
N PRO A 490 -11.39 8.24 -3.31
CA PRO A 490 -10.08 8.84 -3.56
C PRO A 490 -9.83 9.04 -5.06
N ASP A 491 -10.27 8.09 -5.88
CA ASP A 491 -10.31 8.17 -7.32
C ASP A 491 -11.79 8.17 -7.80
N PRO A 492 -12.29 9.30 -8.33
CA PRO A 492 -13.66 9.40 -8.85
C PRO A 492 -14.00 8.37 -9.94
N ALA A 493 -13.00 7.86 -10.68
CA ALA A 493 -13.22 6.87 -11.73
C ALA A 493 -13.56 5.46 -11.18
N HIS A 494 -13.32 5.21 -9.89
CA HIS A 494 -13.44 3.89 -9.27
C HIS A 494 -14.28 3.95 -7.99
N PRO A 495 -15.62 4.07 -8.09
CA PRO A 495 -16.50 3.97 -6.93
C PRO A 495 -16.46 2.56 -6.33
N GLY A 496 -16.59 2.44 -5.01
CA GLY A 496 -16.42 1.18 -4.31
C GLY A 496 -17.14 1.13 -2.96
N VAL A 497 -17.12 -0.05 -2.35
CA VAL A 497 -17.54 -0.26 -0.96
C VAL A 497 -16.30 -0.63 -0.16
N ASP A 498 -15.93 0.23 0.77
CA ASP A 498 -14.69 0.11 1.54
C ASP A 498 -15.00 0.02 3.03
N THR A 499 -14.31 -0.88 3.73
CA THR A 499 -14.29 -0.89 5.21
C THR A 499 -13.18 0.02 5.70
N LEU A 500 -13.55 1.23 6.12
CA LEU A 500 -12.60 2.24 6.60
C LEU A 500 -12.49 2.19 8.13
N PRO A 501 -11.26 2.15 8.68
CA PRO A 501 -11.04 2.20 10.12
C PRO A 501 -11.50 3.55 10.68
N VAL A 502 -12.31 3.54 11.73
CA VAL A 502 -12.73 4.75 12.44
C VAL A 502 -12.14 4.82 13.84
N ALA A 503 -11.90 3.66 14.47
CA ALA A 503 -11.23 3.56 15.76
C ALA A 503 -10.22 2.42 15.79
N ARG A 504 -9.08 2.63 16.44
CA ARG A 504 -8.04 1.61 16.63
C ARG A 504 -7.44 1.63 18.02
N GLY A 505 -7.05 0.46 18.53
CA GLY A 505 -6.34 0.35 19.82
C GLY A 505 -7.15 0.86 21.02
N LEU A 506 -8.47 0.65 21.00
CA LEU A 506 -9.32 0.83 22.17
C LEU A 506 -8.99 -0.23 23.23
N PRO A 507 -9.26 0.02 24.52
CA PRO A 507 -9.20 -1.02 25.55
C PRO A 507 -10.07 -2.22 25.16
N ASP A 508 -9.63 -3.47 25.39
CA ASP A 508 -10.47 -4.63 25.07
C ASP A 508 -11.69 -4.67 25.99
N GLY A 509 -12.86 -4.32 25.46
CA GLY A 509 -14.06 -4.09 26.25
C GLY A 509 -15.26 -3.72 25.40
N VAL A 510 -16.32 -3.28 26.08
CA VAL A 510 -17.56 -2.82 25.44
C VAL A 510 -17.49 -1.31 25.23
N HIS A 511 -17.83 -0.87 24.02
CA HIS A 511 -17.79 0.52 23.58
C HIS A 511 -19.10 0.90 22.91
N THR A 512 -19.42 2.20 22.90
CA THR A 512 -20.57 2.74 22.16
C THR A 512 -20.08 3.64 21.03
N ALA A 513 -20.49 3.31 19.81
CA ALA A 513 -20.26 4.14 18.64
C ALA A 513 -21.51 4.96 18.33
N GLU A 514 -21.31 6.24 18.00
CA GLU A 514 -22.34 7.10 17.45
C GLU A 514 -21.84 7.71 16.14
N ILE A 515 -22.65 7.58 15.09
CA ILE A 515 -22.39 8.10 13.76
C ILE A 515 -23.50 9.09 13.39
N VAL A 516 -23.09 10.30 13.00
CA VAL A 516 -24.00 11.36 12.53
C VAL A 516 -23.68 11.69 11.08
N ALA A 517 -24.67 11.56 10.20
CA ALA A 517 -24.48 11.80 8.78
C ALA A 517 -24.57 13.28 8.40
N GLU A 518 -23.72 13.70 7.46
CA GLU A 518 -23.82 14.98 6.77
C GLU A 518 -23.84 14.71 5.25
N ARG A 519 -25.00 14.95 4.62
CA ARG A 519 -25.29 14.60 3.22
C ARG A 519 -25.27 13.08 2.98
N GLY A 520 -25.12 12.66 1.71
CA GLY A 520 -25.05 11.24 1.33
C GLY A 520 -26.39 10.60 0.94
N TRP A 521 -27.43 11.41 0.74
CA TRP A 521 -28.77 10.96 0.35
C TRP A 521 -28.80 10.26 -1.01
N GLY A 522 -29.54 9.16 -1.11
CA GLY A 522 -29.64 8.36 -2.33
C GLY A 522 -28.34 7.66 -2.71
N GLN A 523 -27.40 7.51 -1.76
CA GLN A 523 -26.10 6.88 -2.00
C GLN A 523 -25.94 5.55 -1.25
N TRP A 524 -26.81 5.22 -0.30
CA TRP A 524 -26.65 4.05 0.58
C TRP A 524 -25.28 4.10 1.29
N ALA A 525 -25.03 5.26 1.90
CA ALA A 525 -23.74 5.65 2.44
C ALA A 525 -23.15 4.64 3.45
N LEU A 526 -23.99 4.01 4.27
CA LEU A 526 -23.57 3.05 5.29
C LEU A 526 -24.05 1.64 4.91
N VAL A 527 -23.12 0.79 4.47
CA VAL A 527 -23.40 -0.61 4.14
C VAL A 527 -23.42 -1.48 5.40
N GLY A 528 -22.56 -1.17 6.36
CA GLY A 528 -22.43 -1.90 7.62
C GLY A 528 -21.23 -1.43 8.43
N PHE A 529 -20.82 -2.23 9.41
CA PHE A 529 -19.66 -1.95 10.24
C PHE A 529 -18.92 -3.25 10.57
N SER A 530 -17.63 -3.12 10.88
CA SER A 530 -16.75 -4.23 11.20
C SER A 530 -16.09 -3.98 12.54
N VAL A 531 -16.15 -4.96 13.43
CA VAL A 531 -15.55 -4.91 14.75
C VAL A 531 -14.31 -5.81 14.73
N GLY A 532 -13.17 -5.20 15.05
CA GLY A 532 -11.89 -5.89 15.18
C GLY A 532 -11.52 -6.11 16.65
N ARG A 533 -10.78 -7.18 16.90
CA ARG A 533 -10.19 -7.44 18.22
C ARG A 533 -8.74 -7.90 18.05
N ALA A 534 -7.83 -7.00 18.37
CA ALA A 534 -6.41 -7.31 18.48
C ALA A 534 -6.20 -8.22 19.70
N SER A 535 -5.56 -9.37 19.51
CA SER A 535 -5.18 -10.22 20.65
C SER A 535 -4.14 -9.47 21.49
N THR A 536 -4.42 -9.26 22.77
CA THR A 536 -3.62 -8.43 23.69
C THR A 536 -2.30 -9.07 24.16
N ASN A 537 -1.80 -10.13 23.51
CA ASN A 537 -0.75 -10.98 24.09
C ASN A 537 0.60 -10.96 23.35
N LEU A 538 1.06 -9.76 22.95
CA LEU A 538 2.45 -9.26 23.00
C LEU A 538 2.49 -7.87 22.34
N PRO A 539 3.06 -6.82 22.96
CA PRO A 539 3.37 -5.61 22.20
C PRO A 539 4.36 -6.01 21.09
N SER A 540 4.27 -5.43 19.90
CA SER A 540 5.27 -5.58 18.82
C SER A 540 6.72 -5.24 19.26
N VAL A 541 6.87 -4.66 20.46
CA VAL A 541 8.11 -4.18 21.06
C VAL A 541 9.19 -5.26 21.24
N PRO A 542 8.98 -6.47 21.80
CA PRO A 542 10.04 -7.47 21.91
C PRO A 542 10.53 -7.99 20.56
N LEU A 543 9.64 -8.13 19.56
CA LEU A 543 10.04 -8.49 18.20
C LEU A 543 10.80 -7.37 17.49
N VAL A 544 10.39 -6.11 17.68
CA VAL A 544 11.13 -4.94 17.17
C VAL A 544 12.48 -4.81 17.86
N LEU A 545 12.56 -4.98 19.18
CA LEU A 545 13.79 -4.95 19.95
C LEU A 545 14.73 -6.10 19.54
N LEU A 546 14.21 -7.31 19.32
CA LEU A 546 14.98 -8.44 18.77
C LEU A 546 15.41 -8.16 17.33
N GLY A 547 14.58 -7.52 16.51
CA GLY A 547 14.95 -7.09 15.15
C GLY A 547 16.08 -6.06 15.15
N LEU A 548 16.03 -5.07 16.04
CA LEU A 548 17.09 -4.07 16.23
C LEU A 548 18.37 -4.71 16.77
N LEU A 549 18.25 -5.66 17.72
CA LEU A 549 19.37 -6.42 18.27
C LEU A 549 20.03 -7.31 17.19
N GLY A 550 19.21 -7.96 16.36
CA GLY A 550 19.65 -8.74 15.21
C GLY A 550 20.35 -7.88 14.15
N ALA A 551 19.83 -6.68 13.88
CA ALA A 551 20.48 -5.71 13.01
C ALA A 551 21.83 -5.24 13.57
N ALA A 552 21.91 -4.98 14.88
CA ALA A 552 23.16 -4.62 15.55
C ALA A 552 24.21 -5.74 15.45
N PHE A 553 23.82 -6.99 15.68
CA PHE A 553 24.71 -8.14 15.50
C PHE A 553 25.07 -8.40 14.03
N ALA A 554 24.16 -8.15 13.07
CA ALA A 554 24.46 -8.25 11.64
C ALA A 554 25.45 -7.18 11.19
N VAL A 555 25.30 -5.94 11.67
CA VAL A 555 26.28 -4.87 11.45
C VAL A 555 27.62 -5.25 12.08
N GLY A 556 27.62 -5.74 13.32
CA GLY A 556 28.82 -6.26 13.98
C GLY A 556 29.49 -7.40 13.20
N LEU A 557 28.70 -8.34 12.66
CA LEU A 557 29.17 -9.44 11.82
C LEU A 557 29.81 -8.93 10.53
N VAL A 558 29.19 -7.97 9.84
CA VAL A 558 29.73 -7.36 8.61
C VAL A 558 31.01 -6.58 8.90
N LEU A 559 31.08 -5.85 10.01
CA LEU A 559 32.28 -5.11 10.41
C LEU A 559 33.43 -6.06 10.75
N SER A 560 33.16 -7.11 11.54
CA SER A 560 34.14 -8.14 11.90
C SER A 560 34.57 -8.98 10.69
N ALA A 561 33.65 -9.36 9.80
CA ALA A 561 33.95 -10.07 8.55
C ALA A 561 34.75 -9.20 7.57
N ARG A 562 34.43 -7.90 7.45
CA ARG A 562 35.25 -6.94 6.66
C ARG A 562 36.64 -6.78 7.25
N GLN A 563 36.79 -6.82 8.58
CA GLN A 563 38.07 -6.73 9.25
C GLN A 563 38.90 -8.00 9.08
N ILE A 564 38.27 -9.18 9.04
CA ILE A 564 38.91 -10.44 8.66
C ILE A 564 39.28 -10.44 7.17
N ALA A 565 38.40 -10.01 6.27
CA ALA A 565 38.66 -9.92 4.84
C ALA A 565 39.79 -8.93 4.49
N ARG A 566 39.97 -7.86 5.27
CA ARG A 566 41.12 -6.94 5.16
C ARG A 566 42.43 -7.55 5.64
N ASN A 567 42.38 -8.55 6.52
CA ASN A 567 43.53 -9.20 7.14
C ASN A 567 43.82 -10.61 6.56
N ALA A 568 42.96 -11.13 5.68
CA ALA A 568 43.10 -12.44 5.05
C ALA A 568 43.97 -12.34 3.78
N PRO A 569 45.00 -13.20 3.61
CA PRO A 569 45.72 -13.29 2.33
C PRO A 569 44.76 -13.86 1.27
N GLY A 570 44.64 -13.12 0.16
CA GLY A 570 43.56 -13.27 -0.81
C GLY A 570 43.43 -14.64 -1.46
N GLY A 571 42.21 -15.18 -1.42
CA GLY A 571 41.74 -16.25 -2.27
C GLY A 571 40.43 -16.87 -1.77
N ILE A 572 39.45 -17.05 -2.67
CA ILE A 572 38.27 -17.96 -2.58
C ILE A 572 37.06 -17.34 -1.81
N LEU A 573 35.81 -17.15 -2.28
CA LEU A 573 34.94 -17.57 -3.42
C LEU A 573 34.10 -16.35 -3.89
N ALA A 574 33.93 -16.02 -5.18
CA ALA A 574 33.32 -16.76 -6.30
C ALA A 574 31.78 -16.86 -6.27
N LEU A 575 31.13 -15.70 -6.45
CA LEU A 575 29.86 -15.54 -7.17
C LEU A 575 30.02 -16.05 -8.61
N SER A 576 29.74 -17.34 -8.86
CA SER A 576 29.90 -17.95 -10.20
C SER A 576 28.61 -18.04 -11.02
N ALA A 577 27.42 -17.86 -10.43
CA ALA A 577 26.16 -17.93 -11.19
C ALA A 577 25.88 -16.64 -11.99
N LEU A 578 26.03 -15.46 -11.37
CA LEU A 578 25.85 -14.14 -12.02
C LEU A 578 26.87 -13.85 -13.13
N ARG A 579 28.02 -14.52 -13.10
CA ARG A 579 29.09 -14.35 -14.09
C ARG A 579 28.70 -14.93 -15.44
N SER A 580 28.01 -16.07 -15.48
CA SER A 580 27.63 -16.74 -16.73
C SER A 580 26.58 -15.96 -17.53
N THR A 581 25.59 -15.38 -16.83
CA THR A 581 24.57 -14.49 -17.42
C THR A 581 25.20 -13.19 -17.91
N PHE A 582 26.17 -12.66 -17.15
CA PHE A 582 26.97 -11.50 -17.54
C PHE A 582 27.84 -11.78 -18.77
N TYR A 583 28.52 -12.93 -18.86
CA TYR A 583 29.34 -13.29 -20.03
C TYR A 583 28.51 -13.53 -21.29
N THR A 584 27.28 -14.03 -21.16
CA THR A 584 26.37 -14.24 -22.30
C THR A 584 25.80 -12.91 -22.82
N ALA A 585 25.42 -12.00 -21.91
CA ALA A 585 25.04 -10.63 -22.27
C ALA A 585 26.23 -9.84 -22.85
N MET A 586 27.43 -10.04 -22.31
CA MET A 586 28.66 -9.45 -22.83
C MET A 586 29.03 -10.01 -24.20
N ALA A 587 28.81 -11.30 -24.48
CA ALA A 587 29.08 -11.88 -25.80
C ALA A 587 28.11 -11.35 -26.87
N ALA A 588 26.82 -11.20 -26.55
CA ALA A 588 25.83 -10.59 -27.44
C ALA A 588 26.13 -9.10 -27.70
N LEU A 589 26.53 -8.37 -26.65
CA LEU A 589 26.94 -6.97 -26.74
C LEU A 589 28.26 -6.82 -27.51
N SER A 590 29.22 -7.72 -27.30
CA SER A 590 30.50 -7.77 -28.01
C SER A 590 30.32 -8.08 -29.48
N PHE A 591 29.40 -8.99 -29.85
CA PHE A 591 29.08 -9.27 -31.25
C PHE A 591 28.54 -8.02 -31.96
N TYR A 592 27.61 -7.30 -31.33
CA TYR A 592 27.08 -6.03 -31.86
C TYR A 592 28.11 -4.89 -31.87
N LEU A 593 29.01 -4.84 -30.87
CA LEU A 593 30.12 -3.88 -30.81
C LEU A 593 31.20 -4.19 -31.86
N THR A 594 31.49 -5.45 -32.16
CA THR A 594 32.51 -5.82 -33.16
C THR A 594 32.11 -5.46 -34.58
N THR A 595 30.81 -5.51 -34.91
CA THR A 595 30.29 -5.00 -36.19
C THR A 595 30.39 -3.48 -36.30
N TRP A 596 30.53 -2.76 -35.18
CA TRP A 596 30.61 -1.30 -35.12
C TRP A 596 32.04 -0.75 -34.93
N LEU A 597 32.90 -1.51 -34.25
CA LEU A 597 34.32 -1.22 -33.98
C LEU A 597 35.17 -1.07 -35.26
N THR A 598 34.71 -1.57 -36.40
CA THR A 598 35.44 -1.47 -37.67
C THR A 598 35.37 -0.07 -38.31
N TRP A 599 34.45 0.83 -37.88
CA TRP A 599 34.23 2.14 -38.50
C TRP A 599 34.27 3.36 -37.54
N GLY A 600 34.31 3.15 -36.22
CA GLY A 600 34.05 4.20 -35.20
C GLY A 600 35.10 5.31 -35.04
N GLN A 601 36.41 5.01 -35.11
CA GLN A 601 37.45 6.06 -34.92
C GLN A 601 37.56 7.02 -36.12
N GLY A 602 37.21 6.57 -37.32
CA GLY A 602 37.10 7.43 -38.51
C GLY A 602 35.91 8.39 -38.43
N ALA A 603 34.78 7.93 -37.90
CA ALA A 603 33.57 8.75 -37.76
C ALA A 603 33.71 9.88 -36.74
N GLU A 604 34.36 9.64 -35.58
CA GLU A 604 34.57 10.69 -34.57
C GLU A 604 35.52 11.78 -35.05
N SER A 605 36.60 11.40 -35.73
CA SER A 605 37.57 12.35 -36.30
C SER A 605 37.00 13.13 -37.48
N PHE A 606 36.17 12.51 -38.32
CA PHE A 606 35.43 13.19 -39.39
C PHE A 606 34.37 14.16 -38.83
N TYR A 607 33.55 13.71 -37.88
CA TYR A 607 32.50 14.53 -37.30
C TYR A 607 33.06 15.77 -36.60
N ARG A 608 34.17 15.64 -35.86
CA ARG A 608 34.87 16.79 -35.24
C ARG A 608 35.36 17.82 -36.26
N ARG A 609 35.65 17.44 -37.51
CA ARG A 609 36.10 18.34 -38.59
C ARG A 609 34.98 19.16 -39.22
N LEU A 610 33.70 18.78 -39.05
CA LEU A 610 32.55 19.44 -39.68
C LEU A 610 32.24 20.86 -39.14
N GLY A 611 32.95 21.32 -38.11
CA GLY A 611 32.71 22.61 -37.46
C GLY A 611 31.50 22.60 -36.53
N GLU A 612 31.52 23.42 -35.48
CA GLU A 612 30.49 23.37 -34.42
C GLU A 612 29.08 23.73 -34.92
N GLY A 613 28.96 24.72 -35.81
CA GLY A 613 27.66 25.14 -36.34
C GLY A 613 26.96 24.03 -37.13
N PHE A 614 27.70 23.26 -37.93
CA PHE A 614 27.13 22.15 -38.70
C PHE A 614 26.71 20.99 -37.80
N GLN A 615 27.50 20.67 -36.77
CA GLN A 615 27.15 19.64 -35.78
C GLN A 615 25.86 19.99 -35.02
N LEU A 616 25.72 21.26 -34.61
CA LEU A 616 24.50 21.77 -33.99
C LEU A 616 23.30 21.70 -34.93
N GLY A 617 23.46 22.16 -36.18
CA GLY A 617 22.41 22.11 -37.20
C GLY A 617 21.96 20.69 -37.52
N LEU A 618 22.90 19.74 -37.65
CA LEU A 618 22.60 18.34 -37.91
C LEU A 618 21.88 17.68 -36.72
N THR A 619 22.30 17.97 -35.49
CA THR A 619 21.63 17.48 -34.28
C THR A 619 20.20 18.05 -34.17
N ALA A 620 20.04 19.35 -34.39
CA ALA A 620 18.73 20.00 -34.39
C ALA A 620 17.80 19.43 -35.48
N ALA A 621 18.33 19.19 -36.68
CA ALA A 621 17.58 18.56 -37.77
C ALA A 621 17.15 17.12 -37.41
N ALA A 622 18.05 16.31 -36.84
CA ALA A 622 17.73 14.95 -36.41
C ALA A 622 16.62 14.93 -35.35
N VAL A 623 16.69 15.82 -34.35
CA VAL A 623 15.65 15.99 -33.33
C VAL A 623 14.32 16.45 -33.94
N ALA A 624 14.35 17.43 -34.83
CA ALA A 624 13.14 17.96 -35.47
C ALA A 624 12.46 16.89 -36.33
N ILE A 625 13.23 16.17 -37.15
CA ILE A 625 12.71 15.05 -37.96
C ILE A 625 12.12 13.99 -37.03
N PHE A 626 12.82 13.61 -35.96
CA PHE A 626 12.32 12.61 -35.00
C PHE A 626 11.01 13.04 -34.33
N TYR A 627 10.92 14.29 -33.89
CA TYR A 627 9.75 14.79 -33.18
C TYR A 627 8.53 14.93 -34.10
N TYR A 628 8.68 15.57 -35.26
CA TYR A 628 7.56 15.87 -36.15
C TYR A 628 7.18 14.73 -37.11
N SER A 629 8.06 13.75 -37.34
CA SER A 629 7.78 12.66 -38.27
C SER A 629 6.66 11.74 -37.76
N PRO A 630 5.57 11.54 -38.53
CA PRO A 630 4.56 10.52 -38.21
C PRO A 630 5.01 9.10 -38.61
N TRP A 631 6.08 8.96 -39.40
CA TRP A 631 6.48 7.71 -40.03
C TRP A 631 7.43 6.90 -39.13
N VAL A 632 7.05 5.64 -38.85
CA VAL A 632 7.82 4.74 -37.98
C VAL A 632 9.26 4.54 -38.46
N VAL A 633 9.45 4.30 -39.77
CA VAL A 633 10.78 4.12 -40.37
C VAL A 633 11.65 5.37 -40.17
N LEU A 634 11.09 6.56 -40.44
CA LEU A 634 11.82 7.81 -40.29
C LEU A 634 12.10 8.13 -38.82
N ASN A 635 11.25 7.72 -37.89
CA ASN A 635 11.50 7.83 -36.44
C ASN A 635 12.65 6.91 -36.00
N ILE A 636 12.72 5.68 -36.52
CA ILE A 636 13.82 4.75 -36.22
C ILE A 636 15.14 5.32 -36.77
N LEU A 637 15.15 5.75 -38.03
CA LEU A 637 16.35 6.29 -38.68
C LEU A 637 16.83 7.58 -38.00
N SER A 638 15.93 8.53 -37.76
CA SER A 638 16.27 9.79 -37.09
C SER A 638 16.62 9.59 -35.61
N GLY A 639 16.01 8.61 -34.93
CA GLY A 639 16.36 8.21 -33.57
C GLY A 639 17.75 7.58 -33.47
N LEU A 640 18.11 6.68 -34.39
CA LEU A 640 19.46 6.11 -34.48
C LEU A 640 20.50 7.18 -34.82
N ALA A 641 20.18 8.08 -35.76
CA ALA A 641 21.03 9.22 -36.08
C ALA A 641 21.23 10.11 -34.85
N LEU A 642 20.15 10.44 -34.13
CA LEU A 642 20.21 11.22 -32.90
C LEU A 642 21.07 10.54 -31.82
N ALA A 643 20.91 9.24 -31.61
CA ALA A 643 21.73 8.47 -30.69
C ALA A 643 23.20 8.49 -31.08
N LEU A 644 23.53 8.36 -32.36
CA LEU A 644 24.90 8.47 -32.86
C LEU A 644 25.48 9.88 -32.63
N LEU A 645 24.72 10.94 -32.94
CA LEU A 645 25.17 12.32 -32.76
C LEU A 645 25.41 12.66 -31.29
N ILE A 646 24.52 12.20 -30.40
CA ILE A 646 24.68 12.34 -28.94
C ILE A 646 25.86 11.51 -28.44
N PHE A 647 26.05 10.30 -28.95
CA PHE A 647 27.22 9.48 -28.63
C PHE A 647 28.52 10.20 -28.98
N LEU A 648 28.59 10.85 -30.14
CA LEU A 648 29.77 11.63 -30.57
C LEU A 648 29.97 12.88 -29.69
N ARG A 649 28.90 13.59 -29.33
CA ARG A 649 28.90 14.84 -28.55
C ARG A 649 27.90 14.76 -27.38
N LEU A 650 28.33 14.18 -26.25
CA LEU A 650 27.47 14.03 -25.06
C LEU A 650 26.98 15.36 -24.49
N ASP A 651 27.76 16.42 -24.68
CA ASP A 651 27.39 17.77 -24.30
C ASP A 651 26.17 18.31 -25.07
N LEU A 652 25.96 17.87 -26.32
CA LEU A 652 24.74 18.18 -27.07
C LEU A 652 23.54 17.38 -26.52
N GLY A 653 23.72 16.11 -26.15
CA GLY A 653 22.67 15.33 -25.48
C GLY A 653 22.21 15.99 -24.18
N LEU A 654 23.14 16.40 -23.33
CA LEU A 654 22.82 17.12 -22.08
C LEU A 654 22.14 18.47 -22.34
N ALA A 655 22.55 19.20 -23.38
CA ALA A 655 21.90 20.44 -23.81
C ALA A 655 20.45 20.21 -24.28
N LEU A 656 20.19 19.11 -25.01
CA LEU A 656 18.84 18.74 -25.41
C LEU A 656 17.95 18.40 -24.22
N VAL A 657 18.48 17.71 -23.20
CA VAL A 657 17.74 17.43 -21.95
C VAL A 657 17.33 18.74 -21.27
N ALA A 658 18.27 19.69 -21.13
CA ALA A 658 17.96 21.01 -20.55
C ALA A 658 16.93 21.80 -21.37
N PHE A 659 17.01 21.72 -22.71
CA PHE A 659 16.08 22.39 -23.62
C PHE A 659 14.68 21.78 -23.59
N PHE A 660 14.57 20.44 -23.55
CA PHE A 660 13.28 19.76 -23.63
C PHE A 660 12.53 19.65 -22.30
N ALA A 661 13.17 19.97 -21.17
CA ALA A 661 12.57 19.92 -19.84
C ALA A 661 11.16 20.54 -19.72
N PRO A 662 10.87 21.79 -20.19
CA PRO A 662 9.54 22.40 -20.06
C PRO A 662 8.48 21.80 -21.00
N PHE A 663 8.87 21.00 -21.99
CA PHE A 663 7.96 20.43 -22.99
C PHE A 663 7.50 19.00 -22.65
N TYR A 664 7.61 18.59 -21.38
CA TYR A 664 7.23 17.23 -20.95
C TYR A 664 5.75 16.91 -21.17
N LEU A 665 4.88 17.93 -21.20
CA LEU A 665 3.45 17.81 -21.50
C LEU A 665 3.14 17.65 -23.00
N LEU A 666 4.15 17.68 -23.87
CA LEU A 666 4.02 17.51 -25.32
C LEU A 666 4.71 16.21 -25.78
N PRO A 667 4.20 15.03 -25.38
CA PRO A 667 4.87 13.77 -25.62
C PRO A 667 4.87 13.38 -27.10
N LYS A 668 5.87 12.60 -27.49
CA LYS A 668 5.98 11.95 -28.78
C LYS A 668 5.29 10.58 -28.72
N PRO A 669 4.23 10.33 -29.51
CA PRO A 669 3.70 8.97 -29.66
C PRO A 669 4.72 8.09 -30.38
N LEU A 670 5.03 6.95 -29.76
CA LEU A 670 5.84 5.86 -30.29
C LEU A 670 5.02 4.57 -30.15
N TRP A 671 4.38 4.16 -31.25
CA TRP A 671 3.44 3.04 -31.27
C TRP A 671 2.22 3.30 -30.35
N GLN A 672 1.93 2.39 -29.40
CA GLN A 672 0.85 2.50 -28.41
C GLN A 672 1.24 3.33 -27.18
N TRP A 673 2.49 3.78 -27.08
CA TRP A 673 3.02 4.50 -25.92
C TRP A 673 3.39 5.93 -26.28
N SER A 674 3.39 6.82 -25.30
CA SER A 674 3.76 8.23 -25.47
C SER A 674 4.87 8.58 -24.49
N PHE A 675 5.98 9.11 -25.00
CA PHE A 675 7.15 9.47 -24.19
C PHE A 675 7.47 10.95 -24.34
N SER A 676 7.88 11.59 -23.25
CA SER A 676 8.30 12.99 -23.32
C SER A 676 9.66 13.12 -24.03
N MET A 677 9.88 14.23 -24.74
CA MET A 677 11.19 14.44 -25.40
C MET A 677 12.34 14.58 -24.40
N VAL A 678 12.09 15.11 -23.20
CA VAL A 678 13.10 15.17 -22.14
C VAL A 678 13.51 13.76 -21.68
N GLU A 679 12.56 12.85 -21.54
CA GLU A 679 12.82 11.44 -21.18
C GLU A 679 13.59 10.72 -22.29
N ILE A 680 13.16 10.86 -23.55
CA ILE A 680 13.86 10.25 -24.71
C ILE A 680 15.30 10.75 -24.79
N THR A 681 15.50 12.07 -24.76
CA THR A 681 16.83 12.67 -24.86
C THR A 681 17.70 12.31 -23.65
N LEU A 682 17.12 12.22 -22.44
CA LEU A 682 17.84 11.76 -21.25
C LEU A 682 18.31 10.32 -21.41
N LEU A 683 17.41 9.39 -21.75
CA LEU A 683 17.71 7.97 -21.85
C LEU A 683 18.73 7.68 -22.95
N VAL A 684 18.59 8.34 -24.12
CA VAL A 684 19.56 8.23 -25.21
C VAL A 684 20.93 8.79 -24.80
N THR A 685 20.96 9.92 -24.08
CA THR A 685 22.20 10.50 -23.56
C THR A 685 22.84 9.60 -22.51
N PHE A 686 22.04 9.02 -21.61
CA PHE A 686 22.51 8.10 -20.58
C PHE A 686 23.06 6.80 -21.18
N ALA A 687 22.35 6.19 -22.12
CA ALA A 687 22.83 5.02 -22.85
C ALA A 687 24.16 5.33 -23.57
N SER A 688 24.23 6.46 -24.27
CA SER A 688 25.44 6.93 -24.95
C SER A 688 26.61 7.13 -23.97
N TRP A 689 26.34 7.71 -22.80
CA TRP A 689 27.31 7.94 -21.74
C TRP A 689 27.85 6.63 -21.16
N VAL A 690 26.96 5.67 -20.85
CA VAL A 690 27.34 4.33 -20.36
C VAL A 690 28.21 3.58 -21.38
N VAL A 691 27.83 3.60 -22.66
CA VAL A 691 28.61 2.95 -23.72
C VAL A 691 29.98 3.59 -23.86
N ARG A 692 30.11 4.93 -23.79
CA ARG A 692 31.42 5.61 -23.84
C ARG A 692 32.32 5.24 -22.65
N ILE A 693 31.76 5.12 -21.45
CA ILE A 693 32.52 4.69 -20.26
C ILE A 693 33.02 3.24 -20.44
N GLY A 694 32.15 2.34 -20.90
CA GLY A 694 32.51 0.94 -21.17
C GLY A 694 33.59 0.80 -22.25
N TRP A 695 33.48 1.60 -23.32
CA TRP A 695 34.46 1.65 -24.42
C TRP A 695 35.83 2.13 -23.93
N GLY A 696 35.88 3.22 -23.16
CA GLY A 696 37.12 3.76 -22.60
C GLY A 696 37.84 2.77 -21.68
N ALA A 697 37.09 1.94 -20.96
CA ALA A 697 37.65 0.89 -20.10
C ALA A 697 38.21 -0.31 -20.88
N ALA A 698 37.65 -0.64 -22.05
CA ALA A 698 38.09 -1.76 -22.89
C ALA A 698 39.34 -1.45 -23.75
N GLY A 699 39.57 -0.19 -24.11
CA GLY A 699 40.69 0.23 -24.95
C GLY A 699 42.06 0.38 -24.25
N ALA A 700 42.10 0.37 -22.90
CA ALA A 700 43.33 0.62 -22.14
C ALA A 700 43.99 -0.70 -21.66
N HIS A 701 45.03 -1.16 -22.37
CA HIS A 701 45.86 -2.33 -22.00
C HIS A 701 46.80 -2.10 -20.78
N GLY A 702 46.49 -1.17 -19.89
CA GLY A 702 47.24 -0.95 -18.66
C GLY A 702 46.35 -0.23 -17.67
N ARG A 703 46.21 -0.80 -16.46
CA ARG A 703 45.43 -0.31 -15.29
C ARG A 703 44.85 1.10 -15.46
N ALA A 704 43.80 1.24 -16.26
CA ALA A 704 42.97 2.42 -16.20
C ALA A 704 42.16 2.24 -14.92
N PRO A 705 42.27 3.13 -13.92
CA PRO A 705 41.40 3.05 -12.77
C PRO A 705 39.96 3.18 -13.29
N PHE A 706 39.04 2.41 -12.72
CA PHE A 706 37.60 2.73 -12.73
C PHE A 706 37.45 4.27 -12.72
N PRO A 707 36.65 4.90 -13.59
CA PRO A 707 36.78 6.32 -13.87
C PRO A 707 36.78 7.10 -12.55
N SER A 708 37.84 7.87 -12.30
CA SER A 708 37.86 8.90 -11.25
C SER A 708 36.64 9.85 -11.36
N ALA A 709 36.00 9.89 -12.53
CA ALA A 709 34.73 10.54 -12.84
C ALA A 709 33.51 10.09 -12.00
N LEU A 710 33.52 8.89 -11.39
CA LEU A 710 32.43 8.43 -10.49
C LEU A 710 32.72 8.71 -9.01
N ARG A 711 33.77 9.46 -8.67
CA ARG A 711 34.01 9.91 -7.28
C ARG A 711 33.02 11.01 -6.91
N LEU A 712 31.79 10.60 -6.63
CA LEU A 712 30.74 11.39 -5.99
C LEU A 712 31.14 11.66 -4.53
N SER A 713 32.03 12.62 -4.33
CA SER A 713 32.62 12.92 -3.03
C SER A 713 32.08 14.22 -2.42
N SER A 714 31.17 14.91 -3.10
CA SER A 714 30.59 16.15 -2.60
C SER A 714 29.42 15.87 -1.66
N SER A 715 29.23 16.76 -0.68
CA SER A 715 28.06 16.71 0.20
C SER A 715 26.74 16.84 -0.58
N LEU A 716 26.73 17.56 -1.69
CA LEU A 716 25.57 17.68 -2.58
C LEU A 716 25.29 16.37 -3.34
N ASP A 717 26.33 15.64 -3.75
CA ASP A 717 26.17 14.34 -4.39
C ASP A 717 25.43 13.36 -3.46
N GLY A 718 25.80 13.35 -2.17
CA GLY A 718 25.12 12.57 -1.13
C GLY A 718 23.68 13.01 -0.91
N ALA A 719 23.39 14.31 -0.96
CA ALA A 719 22.04 14.85 -0.80
C ALA A 719 21.12 14.47 -1.96
N VAL A 720 21.62 14.49 -3.21
CA VAL A 720 20.87 14.05 -4.39
C VAL A 720 20.58 12.54 -4.32
N LEU A 721 21.57 11.73 -3.95
CA LEU A 721 21.36 10.29 -3.73
C LEU A 721 20.34 10.04 -2.60
N GLY A 722 20.45 10.79 -1.51
CA GLY A 722 19.48 10.77 -0.41
C GLY A 722 18.06 11.05 -0.89
N LEU A 723 17.86 12.01 -1.80
CA LEU A 723 16.55 12.34 -2.35
C LEU A 723 15.96 11.17 -3.16
N VAL A 724 16.78 10.51 -3.98
CA VAL A 724 16.35 9.33 -4.75
C VAL A 724 16.00 8.16 -3.83
N VAL A 725 16.84 7.88 -2.83
CA VAL A 725 16.64 6.76 -1.89
C VAL A 725 15.42 6.99 -1.00
N VAL A 726 15.27 8.18 -0.44
CA VAL A 726 14.10 8.53 0.39
C VAL A 726 12.83 8.54 -0.47
N GLY A 727 12.89 9.06 -1.69
CA GLY A 727 11.78 8.97 -2.64
C GLY A 727 11.35 7.53 -2.93
N ALA A 728 12.31 6.60 -3.09
CA ALA A 728 12.00 5.19 -3.31
C ALA A 728 11.41 4.54 -2.05
N ALA A 729 11.96 4.83 -0.87
CA ALA A 729 11.44 4.34 0.40
C ALA A 729 10.01 4.84 0.66
N SER A 730 9.74 6.11 0.33
CA SER A 730 8.41 6.70 0.41
C SER A 730 7.44 6.07 -0.61
N ALA A 731 7.87 5.81 -1.84
CA ALA A 731 7.07 5.12 -2.85
C ALA A 731 6.69 3.67 -2.46
N LEU A 732 7.57 2.96 -1.73
CA LEU A 732 7.26 1.64 -1.16
C LEU A 732 6.15 1.70 -0.09
N GLY A 733 6.10 2.79 0.67
CA GLY A 733 5.11 3.05 1.70
C GLY A 733 3.79 3.65 1.20
N ALA A 734 3.70 4.02 -0.08
CA ALA A 734 2.54 4.67 -0.67
C ALA A 734 1.34 3.72 -0.82
N GLU A 735 0.12 4.27 -0.75
CA GLU A 735 -1.13 3.55 -1.01
C GLU A 735 -1.27 3.27 -2.52
N PHE A 736 -1.15 4.30 -3.35
CA PHE A 736 -1.17 4.22 -4.81
C PHE A 736 0.26 4.05 -5.35
N ARG A 737 0.81 2.84 -5.20
CA ARG A 737 2.20 2.52 -5.55
C ARG A 737 2.54 2.72 -7.03
N SER A 738 1.63 2.42 -7.94
CA SER A 738 1.86 2.59 -9.39
C SER A 738 2.10 4.06 -9.75
N VAL A 739 1.28 4.95 -9.17
CA VAL A 739 1.40 6.40 -9.31
C VAL A 739 2.70 6.88 -8.67
N ALA A 740 3.02 6.40 -7.47
CA ALA A 740 4.25 6.76 -6.76
C ALA A 740 5.52 6.38 -7.51
N TRP A 741 5.59 5.17 -8.08
CA TRP A 741 6.76 4.74 -8.86
C TRP A 741 6.92 5.52 -10.16
N ARG A 742 5.81 5.93 -10.78
CA ARG A 742 5.86 6.81 -11.95
C ARG A 742 6.49 8.15 -11.59
N GLU A 743 6.00 8.83 -10.57
CA GLU A 743 6.56 10.14 -10.16
C GLU A 743 8.00 9.99 -9.66
N TRP A 744 8.29 8.96 -8.86
CA TRP A 744 9.67 8.66 -8.43
C TRP A 744 10.62 8.59 -9.61
N ARG A 745 10.24 7.86 -10.67
CA ARG A 745 11.05 7.74 -11.89
C ARG A 745 11.28 9.09 -12.56
N VAL A 746 10.22 9.83 -12.86
CA VAL A 746 10.31 11.03 -13.71
C VAL A 746 10.72 12.33 -12.98
N VAL A 747 10.50 12.43 -11.66
CA VAL A 747 10.81 13.62 -10.85
C VAL A 747 12.06 13.43 -9.98
N PHE A 748 12.41 12.19 -9.63
CA PHE A 748 13.55 11.92 -8.73
C PHE A 748 14.70 11.25 -9.46
N LEU A 749 14.47 10.06 -10.00
CA LEU A 749 15.53 9.24 -10.61
C LEU A 749 16.09 9.90 -11.87
N GLU A 750 15.22 10.25 -12.82
CA GLU A 750 15.63 10.80 -14.12
C GLU A 750 16.38 12.15 -13.99
N PRO A 751 15.88 13.15 -13.23
CA PRO A 751 16.65 14.36 -12.94
C PRO A 751 17.96 14.09 -12.18
N ALA A 752 18.00 13.11 -11.27
CA ALA A 752 19.24 12.73 -10.59
C ALA A 752 20.25 12.04 -11.53
N LEU A 753 19.79 11.27 -12.53
CA LEU A 753 20.64 10.73 -13.59
C LEU A 753 21.20 11.86 -14.46
N PHE A 754 20.39 12.87 -14.76
CA PHE A 754 20.86 14.07 -15.44
C PHE A 754 21.97 14.77 -14.64
N TYR A 755 21.74 14.99 -13.34
CA TYR A 755 22.76 15.52 -12.42
C TYR A 755 24.03 14.66 -12.39
N LEU A 756 23.90 13.34 -12.30
CA LEU A 756 25.02 12.40 -12.31
C LEU A 756 25.87 12.55 -13.57
N MET A 757 25.23 12.60 -14.75
CA MET A 757 25.94 12.78 -16.02
C MET A 757 26.62 14.15 -16.11
N LEU A 758 26.00 15.21 -15.59
CA LEU A 758 26.61 16.55 -15.50
C LEU A 758 27.86 16.55 -14.60
N ARG A 759 27.88 15.76 -13.53
CA ARG A 759 29.01 15.65 -12.60
C ARG A 759 30.13 14.75 -13.13
N ALA A 760 29.78 13.68 -13.81
CA ALA A 760 30.73 12.65 -14.23
C ALA A 760 31.29 12.86 -15.65
N THR A 761 30.62 13.64 -16.50
CA THR A 761 31.13 13.94 -17.85
C THR A 761 32.14 15.09 -17.77
N PRO A 762 33.36 14.94 -18.32
CA PRO A 762 34.34 16.02 -18.36
C PRO A 762 33.91 17.07 -19.39
N LEU A 763 33.15 18.06 -18.95
CA LEU A 763 32.63 19.14 -19.78
C LEU A 763 33.56 20.34 -19.77
N THR A 764 33.86 20.87 -20.95
CA THR A 764 34.62 22.13 -21.09
C THR A 764 33.79 23.33 -20.66
N ARG A 765 34.44 24.48 -20.39
CA ARG A 765 33.74 25.75 -20.12
C ARG A 765 32.74 26.10 -21.23
N GLN A 766 33.10 25.86 -22.50
CA GLN A 766 32.21 26.12 -23.63
C GLN A 766 31.00 25.17 -23.64
N SER A 767 31.19 23.90 -23.28
CA SER A 767 30.10 22.92 -23.14
C SER A 767 29.10 23.33 -22.05
N TRP A 768 29.58 23.82 -20.90
CA TRP A 768 28.72 24.33 -19.83
C TRP A 768 27.92 25.55 -20.24
N TRP A 769 28.55 26.50 -20.94
CA TRP A 769 27.82 27.66 -21.47
C TRP A 769 26.77 27.24 -22.50
N ARG A 770 27.07 26.29 -23.39
CA ARG A 770 26.06 25.74 -24.32
C ARG A 770 24.88 25.09 -23.61
N LEU A 771 25.11 24.41 -22.49
CA LEU A 771 24.06 23.85 -21.65
C LEU A 771 23.18 24.95 -21.02
N MET A 772 23.79 26.04 -20.54
CA MET A 772 23.06 27.20 -20.02
C MET A 772 22.30 27.92 -21.13
N ASP A 773 22.90 28.07 -22.32
CA ASP A 773 22.28 28.67 -23.49
C ASP A 773 21.05 27.85 -23.92
N ALA A 774 21.12 26.52 -23.86
CA ALA A 774 19.99 25.64 -24.18
C ALA A 774 18.82 25.80 -23.19
N PHE A 775 19.11 25.93 -21.89
CA PHE A 775 18.09 26.23 -20.88
C PHE A 775 17.48 27.63 -21.05
N ILE A 776 18.29 28.64 -21.36
CA ILE A 776 17.78 29.98 -21.63
C ILE A 776 16.96 30.01 -22.92
N LEU A 777 17.39 29.29 -23.96
CA LEU A 777 16.67 29.17 -25.20
C LEU A 777 15.30 28.51 -24.99
N SER A 778 15.21 27.46 -24.16
CA SER A 778 13.90 26.86 -23.83
C SER A 778 13.00 27.82 -23.07
N ALA A 779 13.53 28.63 -22.15
CA ALA A 779 12.76 29.70 -21.51
C ALA A 779 12.26 30.77 -22.51
N VAL A 780 13.08 31.16 -23.48
CA VAL A 780 12.67 32.08 -24.55
C VAL A 780 11.58 31.46 -25.43
N VAL A 781 11.70 30.18 -25.79
CA VAL A 781 10.67 29.49 -26.60
C VAL A 781 9.35 29.36 -25.84
N VAL A 782 9.40 28.99 -24.56
CA VAL A 782 8.21 28.96 -23.69
C VAL A 782 7.56 30.34 -23.60
N ALA A 783 8.35 31.40 -23.40
CA ALA A 783 7.86 32.77 -23.36
C ALA A 783 7.26 33.20 -24.71
N ALA A 784 7.92 32.93 -25.83
CA ALA A 784 7.47 33.29 -27.16
C ALA A 784 6.17 32.58 -27.55
N ILE A 785 6.06 31.26 -27.29
CA ILE A 785 4.81 30.50 -27.49
C ILE A 785 3.66 31.15 -26.72
N GLY A 786 3.89 31.48 -25.44
CA GLY A 786 2.89 32.14 -24.61
C GLY A 786 2.48 33.52 -25.13
N LEU A 787 3.44 34.33 -25.59
CA LEU A 787 3.16 35.66 -26.15
C LEU A 787 2.36 35.56 -27.45
N VAL A 788 2.70 34.62 -28.34
CA VAL A 788 1.92 34.37 -29.56
C VAL A 788 0.51 33.91 -29.23
N GLN A 789 0.36 33.02 -28.25
CA GLN A 789 -0.95 32.58 -27.75
C GLN A 789 -1.78 33.74 -27.20
N TYR A 790 -1.15 34.63 -26.42
CA TYR A 790 -1.78 35.83 -25.89
C TYR A 790 -2.23 36.80 -26.98
N ILE A 791 -1.39 37.07 -27.99
CA ILE A 791 -1.72 37.95 -29.11
C ILE A 791 -2.85 37.35 -29.98
N THR A 792 -2.88 36.03 -30.14
CA THR A 792 -3.89 35.33 -30.95
C THR A 792 -5.19 35.02 -30.21
N GLY A 793 -5.28 35.30 -28.91
CA GLY A 793 -6.44 34.94 -28.09
C GLY A 793 -6.62 33.43 -27.91
N SER A 794 -5.58 32.62 -28.18
CA SER A 794 -5.66 31.17 -28.14
C SER A 794 -5.06 30.62 -26.85
N ASN A 795 -5.62 29.54 -26.31
CA ASN A 795 -5.05 28.81 -25.17
C ASN A 795 -4.90 29.65 -23.87
N LEU A 796 -5.77 30.64 -23.63
CA LEU A 796 -5.78 31.50 -22.44
C LEU A 796 -6.74 30.98 -21.36
N ILE A 797 -6.47 31.32 -20.10
CA ILE A 797 -7.40 31.06 -18.98
C ILE A 797 -7.88 32.40 -18.41
N THR A 798 -9.20 32.53 -18.25
CA THR A 798 -9.82 33.69 -17.62
C THR A 798 -9.84 33.53 -16.10
N ALA A 799 -9.25 34.48 -15.37
CA ALA A 799 -9.29 34.51 -13.91
C ALA A 799 -10.63 35.06 -13.37
N GLU A 800 -10.86 34.98 -12.05
CA GLU A 800 -12.06 35.44 -11.31
C GLU A 800 -12.40 36.95 -11.40
N ALA A 801 -11.85 37.68 -12.36
CA ALA A 801 -12.15 39.08 -12.63
C ALA A 801 -12.15 39.42 -14.14
N GLY A 802 -12.31 38.41 -15.00
CA GLY A 802 -12.32 38.57 -16.46
C GLY A 802 -10.95 38.80 -17.10
N LEU A 803 -9.85 38.61 -16.35
CA LEU A 803 -8.49 38.81 -16.86
C LEU A 803 -7.98 37.55 -17.57
N GLU A 804 -7.53 37.71 -18.81
CA GLU A 804 -6.86 36.66 -19.57
C GLU A 804 -5.42 36.45 -19.09
N ARG A 805 -5.06 35.20 -18.83
CA ARG A 805 -3.73 34.81 -18.32
C ARG A 805 -3.01 33.88 -19.28
N LEU A 806 -1.74 34.20 -19.55
CA LEU A 806 -0.84 33.41 -20.39
C LEU A 806 -0.39 32.13 -19.67
N ARG A 807 -0.62 30.95 -20.28
CA ARG A 807 -0.17 29.64 -19.77
C ARG A 807 0.84 28.88 -20.65
N SER A 808 1.09 29.33 -21.88
CA SER A 808 2.07 28.72 -22.80
C SER A 808 1.85 27.20 -22.96
N VAL A 809 2.90 26.39 -22.79
CA VAL A 809 2.88 24.92 -22.90
C VAL A 809 2.34 24.20 -21.67
N TYR A 810 1.88 24.92 -20.65
CA TYR A 810 1.38 24.36 -19.40
C TYR A 810 -0.14 24.46 -19.26
N GLY A 811 -0.69 23.65 -18.36
CA GLY A 811 -2.11 23.74 -17.99
C GLY A 811 -2.47 24.98 -17.16
N SER A 812 -1.51 25.59 -16.45
CA SER A 812 -1.72 26.71 -15.52
C SER A 812 -0.73 27.86 -15.76
N PRO A 813 -1.16 29.14 -15.68
CA PRO A 813 -0.26 30.30 -15.75
C PRO A 813 0.78 30.33 -14.61
N ASN A 814 0.52 29.68 -13.47
CA ASN A 814 1.49 29.62 -12.38
C ASN A 814 2.72 28.79 -12.75
N ASN A 815 2.55 27.71 -13.53
CA ASN A 815 3.67 26.87 -13.99
C ASN A 815 4.62 27.64 -14.90
N VAL A 816 4.10 28.52 -15.76
CA VAL A 816 4.91 29.46 -16.54
C VAL A 816 5.73 30.36 -15.62
N GLY A 817 5.11 30.93 -14.60
CA GLY A 817 5.78 31.79 -13.62
C GLY A 817 6.88 31.05 -12.84
N LEU A 818 6.65 29.78 -12.47
CA LEU A 818 7.63 28.93 -11.80
C LEU A 818 8.86 28.64 -12.68
N TYR A 819 8.64 28.34 -13.96
CA TYR A 819 9.71 28.03 -14.89
C TYR A 819 10.49 29.29 -15.32
N LEU A 820 9.80 30.31 -15.85
CA LEU A 820 10.44 31.55 -16.32
C LEU A 820 11.09 32.34 -15.18
N GLY A 821 10.52 32.29 -13.97
CA GLY A 821 11.09 32.91 -12.77
C GLY A 821 12.48 32.37 -12.39
N ARG A 822 12.85 31.17 -12.85
CA ARG A 822 14.19 30.58 -12.65
C ARG A 822 15.21 31.00 -13.69
N ALA A 823 14.77 31.33 -14.91
CA ALA A 823 15.63 31.84 -15.98
C ALA A 823 15.98 33.31 -15.76
N LEU A 824 15.02 34.10 -15.27
CA LEU A 824 15.14 35.56 -15.14
C LEU A 824 16.37 36.03 -14.31
N PRO A 825 16.68 35.47 -13.12
CA PRO A 825 17.87 35.87 -12.37
C PRO A 825 19.18 35.62 -13.12
N ILE A 826 19.26 34.56 -13.93
CA ILE A 826 20.43 34.25 -14.75
C ILE A 826 20.58 35.28 -15.88
N LEU A 827 19.47 35.61 -16.54
CA LEU A 827 19.43 36.63 -17.59
C LEU A 827 19.92 38.00 -17.07
N VAL A 828 19.45 38.40 -15.89
CA VAL A 828 19.86 39.65 -15.24
C VAL A 828 21.32 39.61 -14.81
N ALA A 829 21.77 38.54 -14.17
CA ALA A 829 23.15 38.44 -13.68
C ALA A 829 24.17 38.49 -14.84
N VAL A 830 23.95 37.72 -15.92
CA VAL A 830 24.80 37.74 -17.11
C VAL A 830 24.71 39.10 -17.83
N GLY A 831 23.52 39.68 -17.93
CA GLY A 831 23.30 41.01 -18.49
C GLY A 831 24.10 42.12 -17.80
N LEU A 832 24.17 42.08 -16.46
CA LEU A 832 24.84 43.09 -15.63
C LEU A 832 26.34 42.85 -15.50
N MET A 833 26.75 41.60 -15.29
CA MET A 833 28.12 41.26 -14.87
C MET A 833 28.96 40.59 -15.96
N GLY A 834 28.34 40.10 -17.03
CA GLY A 834 29.04 39.39 -18.09
C GLY A 834 30.08 40.27 -18.81
N ARG A 835 31.20 39.65 -19.19
CA ARG A 835 32.27 40.27 -19.97
C ARG A 835 32.07 40.08 -21.47
N GLU A 836 31.57 38.91 -21.89
CA GLU A 836 31.33 38.58 -23.29
C GLU A 836 30.16 39.40 -23.88
N ARG A 837 30.46 40.40 -24.73
CA ARG A 837 29.47 41.35 -25.27
C ARG A 837 28.34 40.68 -26.07
N ALA A 838 28.67 39.68 -26.88
CA ALA A 838 27.68 38.96 -27.69
C ALA A 838 26.66 38.22 -26.81
N ARG A 839 27.15 37.50 -25.80
CA ARG A 839 26.30 36.80 -24.82
C ARG A 839 25.46 37.77 -24.00
N ARG A 840 26.05 38.88 -23.54
CA ARG A 840 25.32 39.95 -22.84
C ARG A 840 24.17 40.51 -23.66
N GLY A 841 24.40 40.79 -24.94
CA GLY A 841 23.35 41.25 -25.86
C GLY A 841 22.24 40.22 -26.04
N ALA A 842 22.59 38.97 -26.31
CA ALA A 842 21.63 37.88 -26.49
C ALA A 842 20.77 37.65 -25.23
N TYR A 843 21.39 37.64 -24.04
CA TYR A 843 20.70 37.48 -22.76
C TYR A 843 19.83 38.71 -22.44
N GLY A 844 20.25 39.91 -22.85
CA GLY A 844 19.43 41.13 -22.73
C GLY A 844 18.15 41.06 -23.57
N VAL A 845 18.22 40.56 -24.81
CA VAL A 845 17.04 40.34 -25.65
C VAL A 845 16.14 39.25 -25.04
N ALA A 846 16.72 38.13 -24.60
CA ALA A 846 15.99 37.07 -23.93
C ALA A 846 15.27 37.56 -22.66
N LEU A 847 15.90 38.45 -21.88
CA LEU A 847 15.30 39.05 -20.69
C LEU A 847 14.00 39.78 -21.00
N VAL A 848 13.95 40.56 -22.08
CA VAL A 848 12.74 41.31 -22.47
C VAL A 848 11.59 40.35 -22.80
N ILE A 849 11.87 39.30 -23.59
CA ILE A 849 10.86 38.32 -24.00
C ILE A 849 10.32 37.55 -22.79
N VAL A 850 11.22 37.05 -21.94
CA VAL A 850 10.87 36.30 -20.72
C VAL A 850 10.10 37.19 -19.74
N LEU A 851 10.52 38.44 -19.53
CA LEU A 851 9.85 39.38 -18.63
C LEU A 851 8.44 39.71 -19.11
N ALA A 852 8.25 39.95 -20.42
CA ALA A 852 6.93 40.21 -20.99
C ALA A 852 5.97 39.04 -20.75
N ALA A 853 6.40 37.81 -21.04
CA ALA A 853 5.59 36.62 -20.81
C ALA A 853 5.29 36.40 -19.31
N LEU A 854 6.27 36.65 -18.43
CA LEU A 854 6.11 36.49 -16.99
C LEU A 854 5.11 37.50 -16.41
N VAL A 855 5.11 38.75 -16.88
CA VAL A 855 4.10 39.75 -16.49
C VAL A 855 2.70 39.33 -16.97
N LEU A 856 2.56 38.89 -18.23
CA LEU A 856 1.28 38.47 -18.80
C LEU A 856 0.75 37.13 -18.26
N SER A 857 1.58 36.35 -17.56
CA SER A 857 1.12 35.16 -16.82
C SER A 857 0.22 35.52 -15.63
N PHE A 858 0.35 36.75 -15.11
CA PHE A 858 -0.25 37.20 -13.84
C PHE A 858 -0.07 36.19 -12.70
N SER A 859 1.04 35.43 -12.69
CA SER A 859 1.40 34.55 -11.58
C SER A 859 1.82 35.40 -10.38
N ARG A 860 0.91 35.56 -9.41
CA ARG A 860 1.13 36.36 -8.21
C ARG A 860 2.36 35.88 -7.42
N GLY A 861 2.55 34.57 -7.30
CA GLY A 861 3.71 33.99 -6.63
C GLY A 861 5.03 34.32 -7.34
N ALA A 862 5.05 34.29 -8.68
CA ALA A 862 6.23 34.68 -9.44
C ALA A 862 6.53 36.18 -9.32
N LEU A 863 5.52 37.04 -9.52
CA LEU A 863 5.69 38.48 -9.59
C LEU A 863 6.00 39.13 -8.23
N PHE A 864 5.36 38.66 -7.15
CA PHE A 864 5.48 39.29 -5.82
C PHE A 864 6.48 38.61 -4.89
N LEU A 865 6.83 37.35 -5.12
CA LEU A 865 7.76 36.61 -4.26
C LEU A 865 9.00 36.14 -5.02
N GLY A 866 8.81 35.34 -6.09
CA GLY A 866 9.91 34.71 -6.82
C GLY A 866 10.88 35.70 -7.46
N VAL A 867 10.39 36.54 -8.38
CA VAL A 867 11.21 37.52 -9.11
C VAL A 867 11.89 38.49 -8.15
N PRO A 868 11.20 39.12 -7.18
CA PRO A 868 11.86 39.97 -6.18
C PRO A 868 12.98 39.24 -5.42
N ALA A 869 12.74 38.04 -4.90
CA ALA A 869 13.76 37.29 -4.15
C ALA A 869 14.98 36.95 -5.01
N GLY A 870 14.77 36.56 -6.27
CA GLY A 870 15.85 36.29 -7.22
C GLY A 870 16.66 37.53 -7.55
N LEU A 871 16.00 38.65 -7.86
CA LEU A 871 16.65 39.94 -8.17
C LEU A 871 17.42 40.49 -6.97
N VAL A 872 16.81 40.47 -5.77
CA VAL A 872 17.48 40.86 -4.52
C VAL A 872 18.77 40.07 -4.34
N THR A 873 18.72 38.75 -4.55
CA THR A 873 19.91 37.90 -4.44
C THR A 873 21.00 38.32 -5.44
N VAL A 874 20.66 38.51 -6.72
CA VAL A 874 21.63 38.92 -7.76
C VAL A 874 22.23 40.29 -7.46
N LEU A 875 21.40 41.27 -7.11
CA LEU A 875 21.83 42.65 -6.86
C LEU A 875 22.69 42.76 -5.59
N LEU A 876 22.34 42.04 -4.52
CA LEU A 876 23.16 42.00 -3.30
C LEU A 876 24.52 41.34 -3.53
N LEU A 877 24.58 40.29 -4.36
CA LEU A 877 25.84 39.69 -4.75
C LEU A 877 26.66 40.67 -5.60
N TRP A 878 26.04 41.35 -6.58
CA TRP A 878 26.71 42.28 -7.47
C TRP A 878 27.25 43.54 -6.78
N GLY A 879 26.41 44.27 -6.04
CA GLY A 879 26.75 45.59 -5.46
C GLY A 879 26.89 45.60 -3.94
N GLY A 880 26.79 44.45 -3.28
CA GLY A 880 26.95 44.33 -1.82
C GLY A 880 25.89 45.11 -1.03
N ARG A 881 26.27 45.57 0.18
CA ARG A 881 25.39 46.36 1.06
C ARG A 881 24.93 47.68 0.45
N ARG A 882 25.65 48.23 -0.53
CA ARG A 882 25.29 49.49 -1.21
C ARG A 882 23.99 49.37 -2.00
N MET A 883 23.60 48.16 -2.38
CA MET A 883 22.36 47.90 -3.09
C MET A 883 21.14 47.85 -2.16
N LEU A 884 21.31 47.78 -0.83
CA LEU A 884 20.18 47.74 0.11
C LEU A 884 19.32 49.02 0.06
N LEU A 885 19.94 50.19 -0.12
CA LEU A 885 19.23 51.48 -0.21
C LEU A 885 18.37 51.58 -1.49
N PRO A 886 18.91 51.37 -2.71
CA PRO A 886 18.11 51.40 -3.93
C PRO A 886 17.11 50.24 -4.02
N LEU A 887 17.40 49.06 -3.45
CA LEU A 887 16.40 47.99 -3.32
C LEU A 887 15.27 48.39 -2.37
N GLY A 888 15.59 48.98 -1.21
CA GLY A 888 14.59 49.52 -0.30
C GLY A 888 13.72 50.58 -0.99
N GLY A 889 14.34 51.49 -1.74
CA GLY A 889 13.64 52.47 -2.57
C GLY A 889 12.77 51.86 -3.65
N ALA A 890 13.24 50.82 -4.35
CA ALA A 890 12.47 50.12 -5.39
C ALA A 890 11.30 49.32 -4.81
N VAL A 891 11.46 48.70 -3.64
CA VAL A 891 10.36 48.04 -2.91
C VAL A 891 9.34 49.07 -2.44
N VAL A 892 9.77 50.21 -1.90
CA VAL A 892 8.87 51.31 -1.52
C VAL A 892 8.14 51.86 -2.75
N ALA A 893 8.84 52.06 -3.87
CA ALA A 893 8.22 52.52 -5.12
C ALA A 893 7.23 51.48 -5.69
N LEU A 894 7.53 50.19 -5.59
CA LEU A 894 6.63 49.10 -5.97
C LEU A 894 5.39 49.06 -5.05
N VAL A 895 5.57 49.21 -3.74
CA VAL A 895 4.47 49.25 -2.76
C VAL A 895 3.62 50.50 -2.97
N VAL A 896 4.22 51.67 -3.18
CA VAL A 896 3.52 52.93 -3.46
C VAL A 896 2.80 52.86 -4.81
N GLY A 897 3.45 52.30 -5.84
CA GLY A 897 2.84 52.05 -7.14
C GLY A 897 1.67 51.07 -7.06
N LEU A 898 1.81 50.00 -6.27
CA LEU A 898 0.75 49.03 -5.99
C LEU A 898 -0.41 49.66 -5.22
N LEU A 899 -0.12 50.45 -4.18
CA LEU A 899 -1.13 51.22 -3.43
C LEU A 899 -1.83 52.27 -4.29
N GLY A 900 -1.14 52.86 -5.27
CA GLY A 900 -1.72 53.75 -6.27
C GLY A 900 -2.61 53.00 -7.26
N LEU A 901 -2.17 51.84 -7.76
CA LEU A 901 -2.93 50.94 -8.63
C LEU A 901 -4.20 50.40 -7.95
N LEU A 902 -4.14 50.14 -6.64
CA LEU A 902 -5.29 49.72 -5.82
C LEU A 902 -6.35 50.83 -5.65
N ARG A 903 -6.09 52.08 -6.05
CA ARG A 903 -7.10 53.16 -6.08
C ARG A 903 -7.84 53.29 -7.41
N LEU A 904 -7.44 52.55 -8.45
CA LEU A 904 -8.14 52.55 -9.73
C LEU A 904 -9.35 51.59 -9.68
N PRO A 905 -10.58 52.06 -9.96
CA PRO A 905 -11.78 51.22 -10.00
C PRO A 905 -11.60 50.06 -11.01
N GLY A 906 -11.90 48.83 -10.60
CA GLY A 906 -11.73 47.60 -11.40
C GLY A 906 -10.35 46.93 -11.29
N LEU A 907 -9.26 47.66 -10.99
CA LEU A 907 -7.94 47.07 -10.71
C LEU A 907 -7.82 46.60 -9.25
N ALA A 908 -8.50 47.28 -8.32
CA ALA A 908 -8.54 46.91 -6.91
C ALA A 908 -9.12 45.49 -6.67
N GLU A 909 -10.19 45.12 -7.37
CA GLU A 909 -10.78 43.76 -7.30
C GLU A 909 -9.85 42.71 -7.94
N ARG A 910 -9.20 43.06 -9.06
CA ARG A 910 -8.26 42.21 -9.81
C ARG A 910 -6.99 41.87 -9.02
N PHE A 911 -6.56 42.75 -8.11
CA PHE A 911 -5.43 42.57 -7.20
C PHE A 911 -5.83 42.35 -5.73
N SER A 912 -7.13 42.18 -5.43
CA SER A 912 -7.58 41.95 -4.06
C SER A 912 -7.01 40.63 -3.53
N LEU A 913 -6.43 40.69 -2.32
CA LEU A 913 -6.08 39.53 -1.51
C LEU A 913 -7.38 38.97 -0.92
N GLY A 914 -8.25 38.42 -1.77
CA GLY A 914 -9.56 37.95 -1.38
C GLY A 914 -9.48 36.97 -0.20
N SER A 915 -10.32 37.19 0.81
CA SER A 915 -10.45 36.37 2.01
C SER A 915 -10.66 34.88 1.69
N ALA A 916 -11.32 34.56 0.58
CA ALA A 916 -11.58 33.19 0.12
C ALA A 916 -10.29 32.38 -0.17
N THR A 917 -9.34 32.94 -0.93
CA THR A 917 -8.09 32.23 -1.29
C THR A 917 -7.17 31.98 -0.08
N THR A 918 -7.13 32.91 0.87
CA THR A 918 -6.36 32.75 2.12
C THR A 918 -7.02 31.75 3.07
N PHE A 919 -8.34 31.81 3.21
CA PHE A 919 -9.12 30.85 4.01
C PHE A 919 -8.93 29.42 3.49
N PHE A 920 -8.99 29.23 2.18
CA PHE A 920 -8.80 27.93 1.55
C PHE A 920 -7.41 27.34 1.82
N ARG A 921 -6.34 28.12 1.66
CA ARG A 921 -4.96 27.68 1.96
C ARG A 921 -4.75 27.28 3.41
N LEU A 922 -5.37 28.01 4.34
CA LEU A 922 -5.30 27.66 5.76
C LEU A 922 -5.95 26.30 6.03
N ASN A 923 -7.09 26.00 5.41
CA ASN A 923 -7.73 24.69 5.52
C ASN A 923 -6.90 23.59 4.87
N LEU A 924 -6.35 23.83 3.67
CA LEU A 924 -5.44 22.91 3.00
C LEU A 924 -4.22 22.58 3.86
N TRP A 925 -3.61 23.58 4.50
CA TRP A 925 -2.47 23.36 5.40
C TRP A 925 -2.87 22.59 6.65
N ARG A 926 -4.04 22.85 7.23
CA ARG A 926 -4.58 22.03 8.34
C ARG A 926 -4.79 20.57 7.93
N SER A 927 -5.40 20.32 6.76
CA SER A 927 -5.52 18.98 6.17
C SER A 927 -4.16 18.32 5.97
N THR A 928 -3.18 19.08 5.46
CA THR A 928 -1.82 18.58 5.22
C THR A 928 -1.10 18.24 6.52
N LEU A 929 -1.30 19.03 7.58
CA LEU A 929 -0.73 18.74 8.90
C LEU A 929 -1.37 17.49 9.54
N ALA A 930 -2.67 17.27 9.33
CA ALA A 930 -3.32 16.01 9.73
C ALA A 930 -2.73 14.82 8.97
N MET A 931 -2.57 14.94 7.65
CA MET A 931 -1.89 13.94 6.81
C MET A 931 -0.45 13.64 7.27
N ILE A 932 0.32 14.68 7.61
CA ILE A 932 1.68 14.54 8.15
C ILE A 932 1.68 13.84 9.51
N ARG A 933 0.69 14.10 10.37
CA ARG A 933 0.57 13.47 11.69
C ARG A 933 0.39 11.96 11.58
N ASP A 934 -0.35 11.52 10.56
CA ASP A 934 -0.61 10.10 10.32
C ASP A 934 0.55 9.42 9.56
N HIS A 935 1.29 10.18 8.74
CA HIS A 935 2.42 9.70 7.93
C HIS A 935 3.75 10.45 8.17
N PRO A 936 4.26 10.53 9.42
CA PRO A 936 5.33 11.47 9.76
C PRO A 936 6.70 11.11 9.16
N LEU A 937 6.99 9.81 8.99
CA LEU A 937 8.34 9.34 8.64
C LEU A 937 8.59 9.24 7.13
N LEU A 938 7.65 8.66 6.38
CA LEU A 938 7.77 8.42 4.94
C LEU A 938 6.85 9.31 4.10
N GLY A 939 5.94 10.06 4.71
CA GLY A 939 4.89 10.77 3.98
C GLY A 939 3.91 9.80 3.32
N VAL A 940 3.03 10.34 2.49
CA VAL A 940 2.02 9.57 1.74
C VAL A 940 2.55 8.96 0.45
N GLY A 941 3.78 9.27 0.07
CA GLY A 941 4.37 8.82 -1.18
C GLY A 941 4.37 9.89 -2.28
N PRO A 942 5.28 9.77 -3.26
CA PRO A 942 5.22 10.54 -4.50
C PRO A 942 3.82 10.45 -5.17
N ASP A 943 3.29 11.58 -5.62
CA ASP A 943 2.03 11.76 -6.37
C ASP A 943 0.77 11.21 -5.67
N ASN A 944 0.84 10.95 -4.36
CA ASN A 944 -0.27 10.40 -3.57
C ASN A 944 -1.09 11.47 -2.82
N PHE A 945 -0.61 12.72 -2.77
CA PHE A 945 -1.26 13.80 -2.03
C PHE A 945 -2.71 14.04 -2.50
N LEU A 946 -2.97 14.02 -3.82
CA LEU A 946 -4.31 14.21 -4.39
C LEU A 946 -5.31 13.20 -3.81
N TYR A 947 -4.99 11.92 -3.90
CA TYR A 947 -5.88 10.85 -3.47
C TYR A 947 -6.14 10.89 -1.97
N GLN A 948 -5.11 11.20 -1.18
CA GLN A 948 -5.24 11.34 0.27
C GLN A 948 -6.03 12.58 0.67
N TYR A 949 -5.74 13.72 0.04
CA TYR A 949 -6.49 14.95 0.29
C TYR A 949 -7.96 14.74 -0.06
N HIS A 950 -8.24 14.34 -1.29
CA HIS A 950 -9.58 14.15 -1.82
C HIS A 950 -10.39 13.08 -1.05
N GLY A 951 -9.76 11.94 -0.77
CA GLY A 951 -10.43 10.77 -0.19
C GLY A 951 -10.38 10.69 1.33
N HIS A 952 -9.57 11.48 2.02
CA HIS A 952 -9.40 11.30 3.46
C HIS A 952 -9.32 12.61 4.23
N TYR A 953 -8.53 13.58 3.76
CA TYR A 953 -8.21 14.77 4.55
C TYR A 953 -8.95 16.05 4.13
N ILE A 954 -9.82 16.00 3.13
CA ILE A 954 -10.57 17.17 2.66
C ILE A 954 -11.59 17.58 3.71
N ARG A 955 -11.34 18.75 4.33
CA ARG A 955 -12.26 19.30 5.32
C ARG A 955 -13.58 19.69 4.65
N PRO A 956 -14.72 19.52 5.32
CA PRO A 956 -16.02 19.94 4.80
C PRO A 956 -16.07 21.40 4.33
N GLU A 957 -15.30 22.30 4.95
CA GLU A 957 -15.24 23.72 4.58
C GLU A 957 -14.38 24.02 3.34
N ALA A 958 -13.55 23.07 2.91
CA ALA A 958 -12.55 23.22 1.84
C ALA A 958 -12.91 22.48 0.54
N TRP A 959 -14.17 22.05 0.40
CA TRP A 959 -14.63 21.24 -0.73
C TRP A 959 -14.57 21.93 -2.11
N GLN A 960 -14.31 23.24 -2.18
CA GLN A 960 -14.37 24.01 -3.43
C GLN A 960 -13.25 23.64 -4.42
N GLU A 961 -12.10 23.14 -3.96
CA GLU A 961 -11.01 22.67 -4.83
C GLU A 961 -10.59 21.23 -4.45
N PRO A 962 -11.41 20.22 -4.80
CA PRO A 962 -11.19 18.83 -4.40
C PRO A 962 -9.99 18.18 -5.10
N SER A 963 -9.54 18.76 -6.23
CA SER A 963 -8.55 18.19 -7.14
C SER A 963 -7.12 18.68 -6.91
N LEU A 964 -6.80 19.17 -5.71
CA LEU A 964 -5.45 19.62 -5.38
C LEU A 964 -4.45 18.46 -5.23
N SER A 965 -3.31 18.58 -5.90
CA SER A 965 -2.24 17.58 -5.88
C SER A 965 -1.03 17.94 -4.99
N HIS A 966 -1.08 19.09 -4.31
CA HIS A 966 -0.02 19.54 -3.39
C HIS A 966 -0.50 20.62 -2.42
N PRO A 967 0.21 20.84 -1.29
CA PRO A 967 -0.21 21.77 -0.25
C PRO A 967 0.08 23.26 -0.53
N HIS A 968 0.60 23.60 -1.71
CA HIS A 968 1.03 24.96 -2.08
C HIS A 968 2.05 25.57 -1.10
N ASN A 969 2.90 24.72 -0.50
CA ASN A 969 3.99 25.14 0.37
C ASN A 969 5.10 24.10 0.31
N ILE A 970 6.29 24.49 -0.13
CA ILE A 970 7.42 23.59 -0.37
C ILE A 970 7.81 22.77 0.86
N VAL A 971 7.73 23.34 2.07
CA VAL A 971 8.07 22.62 3.31
C VAL A 971 7.04 21.53 3.59
N LEU A 972 5.76 21.88 3.49
CA LEU A 972 4.67 20.94 3.68
C LEU A 972 4.64 19.88 2.58
N ASP A 973 4.99 20.22 1.34
CA ASP A 973 5.04 19.29 0.21
C ASP A 973 6.16 18.26 0.42
N PHE A 974 7.37 18.69 0.80
CA PHE A 974 8.44 17.75 1.16
C PHE A 974 8.05 16.83 2.32
N TRP A 975 7.42 17.37 3.37
CA TRP A 975 7.07 16.56 4.54
C TRP A 975 5.90 15.62 4.27
N SER A 976 4.80 16.11 3.70
CA SER A 976 3.65 15.26 3.37
C SER A 976 4.00 14.22 2.32
N ARG A 977 4.81 14.54 1.30
CA ARG A 977 5.16 13.61 0.22
C ARG A 977 6.23 12.59 0.62
N LEU A 978 7.29 13.02 1.30
CA LEU A 978 8.51 12.22 1.54
C LEU A 978 8.81 11.98 3.03
N GLY A 979 7.98 12.52 3.93
CA GLY A 979 8.16 12.40 5.37
C GLY A 979 9.30 13.24 5.93
N LEU A 980 9.57 13.04 7.22
CA LEU A 980 10.62 13.76 7.96
C LEU A 980 12.01 13.57 7.34
N LEU A 981 12.29 12.36 6.82
CA LEU A 981 13.55 12.09 6.13
C LEU A 981 13.67 12.91 4.83
N GLY A 982 12.56 13.05 4.10
CA GLY A 982 12.51 13.89 2.90
C GLY A 982 12.75 15.36 3.21
N LEU A 983 12.14 15.87 4.28
CA LEU A 983 12.37 17.23 4.76
C LEU A 983 13.84 17.46 5.13
N ALA A 984 14.47 16.51 5.84
CA ALA A 984 15.89 16.58 6.19
C ALA A 984 16.80 16.59 4.95
N VAL A 985 16.50 15.77 3.95
CA VAL A 985 17.22 15.76 2.66
C VAL A 985 17.00 17.06 1.89
N GLY A 986 15.77 17.60 1.87
CA GLY A 986 15.47 18.89 1.28
C GLY A 986 16.31 20.02 1.90
N LEU A 987 16.39 20.07 3.23
CA LEU A 987 17.25 21.01 3.95
C LEU A 987 18.74 20.79 3.63
N TRP A 988 19.19 19.54 3.54
CA TRP A 988 20.56 19.21 3.17
C TRP A 988 20.92 19.72 1.76
N LEU A 989 20.03 19.54 0.78
CA LEU A 989 20.20 20.09 -0.57
C LEU A 989 20.34 21.61 -0.55
N GLN A 990 19.49 22.31 0.21
CA GLN A 990 19.56 23.78 0.30
C GLN A 990 20.85 24.25 0.97
N VAL A 991 21.20 23.71 2.13
CA VAL A 991 22.44 24.07 2.84
C VAL A 991 23.67 23.77 1.97
N GLY A 992 23.69 22.63 1.30
CA GLY A 992 24.75 22.24 0.38
C GLY A 992 24.88 23.19 -0.80
N PHE A 993 23.75 23.60 -1.41
CA PHE A 993 23.70 24.51 -2.54
C PHE A 993 24.25 25.88 -2.16
N TRP A 994 23.69 26.50 -1.11
CA TRP A 994 24.10 27.85 -0.68
C TRP A 994 25.56 27.90 -0.24
N ARG A 995 26.05 26.89 0.50
CA ARG A 995 27.48 26.80 0.88
C ARG A 995 28.40 26.65 -0.32
N THR A 996 27.98 25.92 -1.34
CA THR A 996 28.77 25.71 -2.56
C THR A 996 28.74 26.95 -3.45
N GLY A 997 27.58 27.58 -3.61
CA GLY A 997 27.42 28.82 -4.37
C GLY A 997 28.19 30.00 -3.77
N LEU A 998 28.14 30.19 -2.45
CA LEU A 998 28.91 31.25 -1.79
C LEU A 998 30.42 31.04 -1.91
N ARG A 999 30.90 29.78 -1.87
CA ARG A 999 32.32 29.46 -2.11
C ARG A 999 32.73 29.75 -3.55
N ALA A 1000 31.93 29.31 -4.52
CA ALA A 1000 32.16 29.60 -5.94
C ALA A 1000 32.18 31.11 -6.20
N TRP A 1001 31.17 31.83 -5.72
CA TRP A 1001 31.06 33.28 -5.88
C TRP A 1001 32.26 34.06 -5.31
N LYS A 1002 32.76 33.67 -4.13
CA LYS A 1002 33.91 34.32 -3.48
C LYS A 1002 35.25 33.97 -4.14
N GLY A 1003 35.42 32.74 -4.61
CA GLY A 1003 36.68 32.25 -5.15
C GLY A 1003 36.88 32.49 -6.65
N LEU A 1004 35.81 32.71 -7.43
CA LEU A 1004 35.92 32.97 -8.86
C LEU A 1004 36.44 34.39 -9.15
N SER A 1005 37.49 34.48 -9.97
CA SER A 1005 38.00 35.74 -10.52
C SER A 1005 37.36 36.11 -11.87
N ASP A 1006 36.83 35.12 -12.60
CA ASP A 1006 36.21 35.28 -13.91
C ASP A 1006 34.81 35.94 -13.82
N PRO A 1007 34.58 37.09 -14.51
CA PRO A 1007 33.30 37.80 -14.43
C PRO A 1007 32.09 37.00 -14.92
N ASP A 1008 32.27 36.20 -15.99
CA ASP A 1008 31.17 35.39 -16.54
C ASP A 1008 30.78 34.26 -15.59
N GLY A 1009 31.76 33.57 -14.99
CA GLY A 1009 31.53 32.55 -13.96
C GLY A 1009 30.88 33.13 -12.70
N ARG A 1010 31.28 34.33 -12.27
CA ARG A 1010 30.62 35.04 -11.15
C ARG A 1010 29.18 35.40 -11.50
N ALA A 1011 28.93 35.93 -12.70
CA ALA A 1011 27.60 36.24 -13.19
C ALA A 1011 26.69 35.01 -13.15
N LEU A 1012 27.19 33.88 -13.65
CA LEU A 1012 26.45 32.61 -13.62
C LEU A 1012 26.18 32.13 -12.19
N ALA A 1013 27.17 32.18 -11.29
CA ALA A 1013 26.99 31.82 -9.88
C ALA A 1013 25.89 32.66 -9.21
N ALA A 1014 25.91 33.99 -9.39
CA ALA A 1014 24.89 34.88 -8.84
C ALA A 1014 23.51 34.62 -9.45
N GLY A 1015 23.45 34.37 -10.76
CA GLY A 1015 22.23 34.01 -11.46
C GLY A 1015 21.60 32.71 -10.94
N LEU A 1016 22.40 31.66 -10.77
CA LEU A 1016 21.95 30.36 -10.23
C LEU A 1016 21.47 30.49 -8.78
N MET A 1017 22.19 31.25 -7.96
CA MET A 1017 21.76 31.54 -6.58
C MET A 1017 20.44 32.32 -6.55
N GLY A 1018 20.28 33.31 -7.44
CA GLY A 1018 19.01 34.02 -7.61
C GLY A 1018 17.88 33.13 -8.12
N SER A 1019 18.19 32.18 -9.00
CA SER A 1019 17.24 31.18 -9.52
C SER A 1019 16.66 30.31 -8.39
N VAL A 1020 17.52 29.79 -7.50
CA VAL A 1020 17.08 29.00 -6.34
C VAL A 1020 16.37 29.87 -5.29
N ALA A 1021 16.78 31.14 -5.10
CA ALA A 1021 16.02 32.07 -4.25
C ALA A 1021 14.59 32.30 -4.78
N ALA A 1022 14.45 32.51 -6.10
CA ALA A 1022 13.15 32.68 -6.74
C ALA A 1022 12.28 31.42 -6.60
N MET A 1023 12.88 30.24 -6.79
CA MET A 1023 12.24 28.95 -6.54
C MET A 1023 11.71 28.83 -5.11
N LEU A 1024 12.53 29.11 -4.10
CA LEU A 1024 12.15 29.00 -2.70
C LEU A 1024 11.03 29.97 -2.33
N ALA A 1025 11.13 31.23 -2.75
CA ALA A 1025 10.14 32.26 -2.44
C ALA A 1025 8.78 31.99 -3.12
N HIS A 1026 8.76 31.59 -4.39
CA HIS A 1026 7.53 31.19 -5.06
C HIS A 1026 6.97 29.89 -4.45
N GLY A 1027 7.83 28.95 -4.06
CA GLY A 1027 7.44 27.68 -3.45
C GLY A 1027 6.76 27.79 -2.08
N LEU A 1028 6.79 28.95 -1.42
CA LEU A 1028 6.01 29.16 -0.19
C LEU A 1028 4.49 29.25 -0.43
N VAL A 1029 4.08 29.46 -1.69
CA VAL A 1029 2.67 29.64 -2.09
C VAL A 1029 2.27 28.77 -3.28
N ASP A 1030 3.16 27.91 -3.79
CA ASP A 1030 2.89 27.00 -4.90
C ASP A 1030 3.84 25.78 -4.93
N ASN A 1031 3.63 24.81 -5.82
CA ASN A 1031 4.58 23.71 -6.05
C ASN A 1031 5.85 24.20 -6.72
N SER A 1032 7.02 23.87 -6.18
CA SER A 1032 8.29 24.42 -6.65
C SER A 1032 9.41 23.39 -6.83
N LEU A 1033 9.13 22.09 -6.73
CA LEU A 1033 10.16 21.10 -7.07
C LEU A 1033 9.60 19.85 -7.72
N PHE A 1034 8.45 19.35 -7.24
CA PHE A 1034 7.88 18.08 -7.67
C PHE A 1034 7.06 18.24 -8.95
N LEU A 1035 7.69 18.81 -9.97
CA LEU A 1035 7.26 18.82 -11.37
C LEU A 1035 8.48 18.50 -12.22
N VAL A 1036 8.26 17.78 -13.32
CA VAL A 1036 9.34 17.24 -14.16
C VAL A 1036 10.33 18.34 -14.55
N ASP A 1037 9.87 19.38 -15.24
CA ASP A 1037 10.68 20.50 -15.69
C ASP A 1037 11.42 21.21 -14.54
N LEU A 1038 10.73 21.45 -13.43
CA LEU A 1038 11.28 22.11 -12.26
C LEU A 1038 12.39 21.27 -11.59
N ALA A 1039 12.24 19.95 -11.53
CA ALA A 1039 13.25 19.04 -11.00
C ALA A 1039 14.52 19.02 -11.87
N TYR A 1040 14.38 18.97 -13.20
CA TYR A 1040 15.52 19.05 -14.12
C TYR A 1040 16.27 20.38 -14.00
N VAL A 1041 15.58 21.52 -13.92
CA VAL A 1041 16.21 22.84 -13.76
C VAL A 1041 16.91 22.97 -12.41
N PHE A 1042 16.35 22.39 -11.34
CA PHE A 1042 17.01 22.37 -10.05
C PHE A 1042 18.30 21.53 -10.09
N MET A 1043 18.24 20.32 -10.66
CA MET A 1043 19.40 19.44 -10.83
C MET A 1043 20.49 20.05 -11.73
N LEU A 1044 20.09 20.77 -12.78
CA LEU A 1044 20.99 21.58 -13.61
C LEU A 1044 21.72 22.64 -12.78
N SER A 1045 20.99 23.32 -11.89
CA SER A 1045 21.53 24.37 -11.03
C SER A 1045 22.53 23.81 -10.00
N LEU A 1046 22.23 22.64 -9.42
CA LEU A 1046 23.15 21.92 -8.52
C LEU A 1046 24.43 21.46 -9.24
N GLY A 1047 24.30 20.98 -10.48
CA GLY A 1047 25.44 20.56 -11.30
C GLY A 1047 26.33 21.74 -11.68
N ALA A 1048 25.73 22.82 -12.20
CA ALA A 1048 26.43 24.02 -12.64
C ALA A 1048 27.16 24.73 -11.49
N ILE A 1049 26.54 24.87 -10.31
CA ILE A 1049 27.19 25.53 -9.17
C ILE A 1049 28.39 24.73 -8.63
N GLN A 1050 28.34 23.39 -8.72
CA GLN A 1050 29.45 22.54 -8.33
C GLN A 1050 30.59 22.55 -9.33
N TRP A 1051 30.28 22.63 -10.62
CA TRP A 1051 31.29 22.86 -11.64
C TRP A 1051 32.05 24.17 -11.40
N LEU A 1052 31.32 25.26 -11.16
CA LEU A 1052 31.90 26.56 -10.82
C LEU A 1052 32.77 26.50 -9.55
N ALA A 1053 32.33 25.79 -8.50
CA ALA A 1053 33.14 25.58 -7.30
C ALA A 1053 34.36 24.65 -7.52
N GLY A 1054 34.32 23.78 -8.53
CA GLY A 1054 35.46 22.95 -8.95
C GLY A 1054 36.58 23.79 -9.55
N MET A 1055 36.24 24.76 -10.40
CA MET A 1055 37.21 25.68 -11.03
C MET A 1055 38.03 26.48 -10.00
N VAL A 1056 37.42 26.84 -8.86
CA VAL A 1056 38.13 27.54 -7.77
C VAL A 1056 39.22 26.66 -7.15
N ARG A 1057 38.93 25.38 -6.89
CA ARG A 1057 39.87 24.45 -6.25
C ARG A 1057 41.07 24.11 -7.12
N GLU A 1058 40.90 24.02 -8.43
CA GLU A 1058 42.00 23.80 -9.37
C GLU A 1058 42.97 25.01 -9.38
N HIS A 1059 42.43 26.23 -9.28
CA HIS A 1059 43.24 27.45 -9.23
C HIS A 1059 44.08 27.55 -7.95
N GLU A 1060 43.49 27.26 -6.78
CA GLU A 1060 44.19 27.22 -5.49
C GLU A 1060 45.31 26.16 -5.45
N TRP A 1061 45.05 24.97 -6.03
CA TRP A 1061 46.05 23.88 -6.11
C TRP A 1061 47.25 24.22 -7.00
N THR A 1062 47.04 24.99 -8.07
CA THR A 1062 48.13 25.43 -8.97
C THR A 1062 48.97 26.55 -8.40
N THR A 1063 48.42 27.38 -7.50
CA THR A 1063 49.15 28.48 -6.84
C THR A 1063 49.95 28.02 -5.62
N ASP A 1064 49.48 27.02 -4.86
CA ASP A 1064 50.18 26.54 -3.65
C ASP A 1064 51.31 25.53 -3.93
N ASN A 1065 51.27 24.80 -5.06
CA ASN A 1065 52.34 23.86 -5.45
C ASN A 1065 53.34 24.46 -6.46
N GLY A 1066 53.22 25.76 -6.75
CA GLY A 1066 54.08 26.51 -7.68
C GLY A 1066 55.13 27.40 -6.99
N CYS A 1067 55.36 27.22 -5.68
CA CYS A 1067 56.41 27.87 -4.90
C CYS A 1067 57.51 26.88 -4.50
#